data_AF-A0A1F3LUE2-F1
#
_entry.id   AF-A0A1F3LUE2-F1
#
_cell.length_a   1.000
_cell.length_b   1.000
_cell.length_c   1.000
_cell.angle_alpha   90.00
_cell.angle_beta   90.00
_cell.angle_gamma   90.00
#
_symmetry.space_group_name_H-M   'P 1'
#
loop_
_entity.id
_entity.type
_entity.pdbx_description
1 polymer ?
#
loop_
_entity_poly.entity_id
_entity_poly.type
_entity_poly.pdbx_seq_one_letter_code
_entity_poly.pdbx_strand_id
1 'polypeptide(L)'
;MNNLMLRKIFVLTLILIGIASISQAQESKRPQPKIWFGVSGAANLNFYSGTTQVLNSTVTAPGAFHNGFGVAPYASVLLEYRPTPVVGFMLNIGYDGRGGLFKEVMAPCNCPEYLRAMISYLSVEPSLRISPFASGLYMYIGGGYSRNIGKSFIYKQELQTDKEGDFSDMRKDKISGHIGIGYDIPVSSATNLTQVTISPFVSYSPYFGQHPRSVESWSLSTLRAGIAIKFGKARPAAVVVPPPAPYIAPAPVVIVKEIQFTIETPVRVPVRRVVKETFPLRNYVFFEEKSTEIPNRYVLLKRDNAISFKEGMFQEAEPKDLPGRSDRQLTVYYNILNILGDRMRTYPTTDVLLIGASAGNGPELGKSYAESVKLYLVNVFGINPSRITTDGRNEPIIRGEQPGGTKYLVLLREGDRRVDIVSNSPYLLAPLQITSVQQDPVDSRIIFKTEAGSNEYLKTWSLQIINEKGDVQHYGPFTKANETISGNLILGDRSEGNFKVVLLGETKEGNVIRRESTLRLVRNEAPKEIGLRFSILFDFDKSKTVAAYEKFLTEVVAPLVPDYGTVIIHGHTDIIGESEYNMSLSQERALEARTILEKALMNAGKKGVKFESYGFGSDESSAPFENKRPEERFYNRTVIIDIVPNN
;
A
#
# COMPACT_ATOMS: atom_id res chain seq x y z
N MET A 1 -16.17 11.43 -24.84
CA MET A 1 -17.02 12.22 -23.92
C MET A 1 -17.00 13.67 -24.40
N ASN A 2 -18.13 14.26 -24.78
CA ASN A 2 -18.14 15.59 -25.42
C ASN A 2 -17.72 16.67 -24.41
N ASN A 3 -16.80 17.59 -24.78
CA ASN A 3 -16.25 18.65 -23.90
C ASN A 3 -17.33 19.51 -23.21
N LEU A 4 -18.51 19.62 -23.83
CA LEU A 4 -19.65 20.35 -23.30
C LEU A 4 -20.32 19.66 -22.09
N MET A 5 -20.32 18.32 -22.05
CA MET A 5 -20.85 17.52 -20.94
C MET A 5 -19.98 17.62 -19.70
N LEU A 6 -18.65 17.55 -19.88
CA LEU A 6 -17.69 17.78 -18.78
C LEU A 6 -17.89 19.18 -18.18
N ARG A 7 -18.02 20.22 -19.01
CA ARG A 7 -18.25 21.59 -18.54
C ARG A 7 -19.54 21.72 -17.72
N LYS A 8 -20.63 21.08 -18.14
CA LYS A 8 -21.90 21.13 -17.38
C LYS A 8 -21.83 20.37 -16.06
N ILE A 9 -21.16 19.22 -16.02
CA ILE A 9 -20.90 18.47 -14.79
C ILE A 9 -20.03 19.31 -13.84
N PHE A 10 -19.00 19.96 -14.36
CA PHE A 10 -18.11 20.83 -13.59
C PHE A 10 -18.85 22.02 -12.98
N VAL A 11 -19.74 22.67 -13.74
CA VAL A 11 -20.57 23.78 -13.25
C VAL A 11 -21.56 23.32 -12.18
N LEU A 12 -22.24 22.17 -12.35
CA LEU A 12 -23.12 21.62 -11.31
C LEU A 12 -22.35 21.27 -10.03
N THR A 13 -21.13 20.74 -10.18
CA THR A 13 -20.24 20.43 -9.06
C THR A 13 -19.82 21.70 -8.32
N LEU A 14 -19.49 22.77 -9.05
CA LEU A 14 -19.17 24.10 -8.49
C LEU A 14 -20.36 24.75 -7.76
N ILE A 15 -21.58 24.59 -8.28
CA ILE A 15 -22.80 25.09 -7.61
C ILE A 15 -23.06 24.33 -6.30
N LEU A 16 -22.86 23.00 -6.28
CA LEU A 16 -22.95 22.19 -5.06
C LEU A 16 -21.87 22.55 -4.02
N ILE A 17 -20.64 22.82 -4.46
CA ILE A 17 -19.57 23.34 -3.59
C ILE A 17 -19.92 24.73 -3.06
N GLY A 18 -20.50 25.60 -3.90
CA GLY A 18 -20.93 26.94 -3.53
C GLY A 18 -22.01 26.95 -2.43
N ILE A 19 -22.98 26.03 -2.50
CA ILE A 19 -24.03 25.85 -1.47
C ILE A 19 -23.42 25.32 -0.16
N ALA A 20 -22.37 24.50 -0.22
CA ALA A 20 -21.68 23.98 0.97
C ALA A 20 -20.93 25.08 1.77
N SER A 21 -20.54 26.19 1.14
CA SER A 21 -19.82 27.30 1.79
C SER A 21 -20.68 28.18 2.71
N ILE A 22 -22.02 28.06 2.67
CA ILE A 22 -22.92 28.95 3.42
C ILE A 22 -23.25 28.39 4.83
N SER A 23 -22.81 27.17 5.15
CA SER A 23 -23.09 26.52 6.45
C SER A 23 -21.83 26.29 7.28
N GLN A 24 -21.05 27.35 7.50
CA GLN A 24 -20.14 27.40 8.65
C GLN A 24 -20.76 28.26 9.75
N ALA A 25 -21.55 27.63 10.62
CA ALA A 25 -21.91 28.20 11.91
C ALA A 25 -22.06 27.06 12.94
N GLN A 26 -21.18 27.08 13.93
CA GLN A 26 -21.18 26.29 15.18
C GLN A 26 -20.97 24.76 15.05
N GLU A 27 -19.71 24.34 15.23
CA GLU A 27 -19.34 22.98 15.65
C GLU A 27 -19.85 22.71 17.06
N SER A 28 -21.10 22.27 17.15
CA SER A 28 -21.61 21.55 18.31
C SER A 28 -21.30 20.06 18.13
N LYS A 29 -20.82 19.37 19.18
CA LYS A 29 -20.61 17.91 19.17
C LYS A 29 -21.96 17.21 18.94
N ARG A 30 -22.30 16.91 17.68
CA ARG A 30 -23.53 16.20 17.31
C ARG A 30 -23.36 14.69 17.53
N PRO A 31 -24.35 13.99 18.10
CA PRO A 31 -24.37 12.54 18.13
C PRO A 31 -24.24 11.97 16.71
N GLN A 32 -23.40 10.95 16.50
CA GLN A 32 -23.15 10.33 15.19
C GLN A 32 -23.73 8.91 15.14
N PRO A 33 -24.95 8.71 14.61
CA PRO A 33 -25.48 7.38 14.36
C PRO A 33 -24.58 6.57 13.43
N LYS A 34 -24.37 5.28 13.76
CA LYS A 34 -23.63 4.35 12.89
C LYS A 34 -24.48 3.76 11.78
N ILE A 35 -25.80 3.72 11.97
CA ILE A 35 -26.76 3.21 11.00
C ILE A 35 -27.73 4.33 10.65
N TRP A 36 -27.88 4.56 9.36
CA TRP A 36 -28.82 5.51 8.79
C TRP A 36 -29.77 4.77 7.87
N PHE A 37 -31.06 5.03 8.00
CA PHE A 37 -32.07 4.59 7.06
C PHE A 37 -32.73 5.82 6.44
N GLY A 38 -33.21 5.71 5.21
CA GLY A 38 -33.78 6.88 4.56
C GLY A 38 -34.56 6.54 3.31
N VAL A 39 -35.04 7.61 2.69
CA VAL A 39 -35.64 7.58 1.36
C VAL A 39 -34.95 8.63 0.49
N SER A 40 -34.89 8.38 -0.81
CA SER A 40 -34.40 9.36 -1.77
C SER A 40 -35.31 9.47 -2.96
N GLY A 41 -35.40 10.69 -3.50
CA GLY A 41 -36.07 10.99 -4.75
C GLY A 41 -35.11 11.74 -5.67
N ALA A 42 -35.06 11.37 -6.94
CA ALA A 42 -34.16 11.98 -7.91
C ALA A 42 -34.76 12.03 -9.32
N ALA A 43 -34.20 12.90 -10.15
CA ALA A 43 -34.42 12.91 -11.59
C ALA A 43 -33.22 12.24 -12.28
N ASN A 44 -33.49 11.20 -13.08
CA ASN A 44 -32.53 10.57 -13.97
C ASN A 44 -32.56 11.28 -15.33
N LEU A 45 -31.45 11.91 -15.68
CA LEU A 45 -31.19 12.48 -17.00
C LEU A 45 -30.53 11.40 -17.85
N ASN A 46 -31.30 10.75 -18.72
CA ASN A 46 -30.90 9.61 -19.53
C ASN A 46 -30.44 10.08 -20.91
N PHE A 47 -29.25 9.67 -21.32
CA PHE A 47 -28.67 9.97 -22.62
C PHE A 47 -28.57 8.68 -23.41
N TYR A 48 -29.26 8.63 -24.55
CA TYR A 48 -29.26 7.47 -25.43
C TYR A 48 -28.24 7.65 -26.55
N SER A 49 -27.55 6.57 -26.86
CA SER A 49 -26.64 6.45 -28.01
C SER A 49 -26.71 5.02 -28.57
N GLY A 50 -26.10 4.81 -29.73
CA GLY A 50 -26.11 3.52 -30.42
C GLY A 50 -27.12 3.55 -31.56
N THR A 51 -27.79 2.41 -31.79
CA THR A 51 -28.79 2.26 -32.84
C THR A 51 -29.97 1.45 -32.31
N THR A 52 -31.18 1.87 -32.63
CA THR A 52 -32.38 1.03 -32.51
C THR A 52 -33.34 1.26 -33.66
N GLN A 53 -33.85 0.17 -34.25
CA GLN A 53 -34.71 0.20 -35.42
C GLN A 53 -35.82 -0.86 -35.33
N VAL A 54 -35.47 -2.09 -34.90
CA VAL A 54 -36.43 -3.18 -34.69
C VAL A 54 -37.00 -3.04 -33.28
N LEU A 55 -38.21 -2.50 -33.15
CA LEU A 55 -38.81 -2.25 -31.83
C LEU A 55 -39.32 -3.55 -31.21
N ASN A 56 -40.03 -4.36 -32.01
CA ASN A 56 -40.46 -5.72 -31.64
C ASN A 56 -40.74 -6.58 -32.89
N SER A 57 -41.33 -7.76 -32.72
CA SER A 57 -41.61 -8.70 -33.82
C SER A 57 -42.61 -8.19 -34.87
N THR A 58 -43.40 -7.15 -34.57
CA THR A 58 -44.44 -6.61 -35.46
C THR A 58 -44.16 -5.16 -35.89
N VAL A 59 -43.23 -4.47 -35.24
CA VAL A 59 -42.92 -3.06 -35.47
C VAL A 59 -41.42 -2.87 -35.67
N THR A 60 -41.06 -2.55 -36.91
CA THR A 60 -39.72 -2.09 -37.31
C THR A 60 -39.85 -0.69 -37.90
N ALA A 61 -39.08 0.26 -37.39
CA ALA A 61 -39.03 1.61 -37.92
C ALA A 61 -38.27 1.64 -39.27
N PRO A 62 -38.78 2.33 -40.30
CA PRO A 62 -38.03 2.54 -41.54
C PRO A 62 -36.69 3.27 -41.30
N GLY A 63 -36.65 4.27 -40.42
CA GLY A 63 -35.43 4.94 -39.97
C GLY A 63 -34.82 4.30 -38.71
N ALA A 64 -33.49 4.27 -38.64
CA ALA A 64 -32.78 3.82 -37.45
C ALA A 64 -32.55 4.99 -36.48
N PHE A 65 -33.02 4.87 -35.24
CA PHE A 65 -32.83 5.87 -34.19
C PHE A 65 -31.46 5.73 -33.55
N HIS A 66 -30.78 6.85 -33.30
CA HIS A 66 -29.41 6.81 -32.76
C HIS A 66 -29.25 7.46 -31.40
N ASN A 67 -29.55 8.75 -31.31
CA ASN A 67 -29.33 9.55 -30.11
C ASN A 67 -30.68 9.91 -29.48
N GLY A 68 -30.70 10.15 -28.18
CA GLY A 68 -31.92 10.51 -27.46
C GLY A 68 -31.65 11.09 -26.09
N PHE A 69 -32.69 11.66 -25.49
CA PHE A 69 -32.64 12.23 -24.15
C PHE A 69 -33.96 12.03 -23.42
N GLY A 70 -33.89 11.78 -22.13
CA GLY A 70 -35.07 11.64 -21.28
C GLY A 70 -34.83 12.08 -19.86
N VAL A 71 -35.89 12.55 -19.21
CA VAL A 71 -35.94 12.73 -17.77
C VAL A 71 -36.95 11.73 -17.21
N ALA A 72 -36.52 10.92 -16.25
CA ALA A 72 -37.37 9.92 -15.62
C ALA A 72 -37.17 9.92 -14.09
N PRO A 73 -38.21 9.57 -13.31
CA PRO A 73 -38.11 9.58 -11.86
C PRO A 73 -37.29 8.41 -11.33
N TYR A 74 -36.61 8.65 -10.21
CA TYR A 74 -35.96 7.65 -9.38
C TYR A 74 -36.43 7.82 -7.95
N ALA A 75 -36.73 6.70 -7.28
CA ALA A 75 -37.10 6.69 -5.87
C ALA A 75 -36.53 5.45 -5.20
N SER A 76 -35.87 5.61 -4.06
CA SER A 76 -35.30 4.48 -3.30
C SER A 76 -35.52 4.58 -1.81
N VAL A 77 -35.54 3.43 -1.17
CA VAL A 77 -35.15 3.31 0.24
C VAL A 77 -33.64 3.13 0.30
N LEU A 78 -33.02 3.65 1.35
CA LEU A 78 -31.58 3.57 1.52
C LEU A 78 -31.19 3.14 2.94
N LEU A 79 -30.06 2.46 3.02
CA LEU A 79 -29.36 2.10 4.24
C LEU A 79 -27.93 2.58 4.13
N GLU A 80 -27.41 3.24 5.16
CA GLU A 80 -26.00 3.53 5.28
C GLU A 80 -25.44 3.03 6.60
N TYR A 81 -24.32 2.31 6.53
CA TYR A 81 -23.53 1.92 7.68
C TYR A 81 -22.24 2.72 7.71
N ARG A 82 -22.08 3.56 8.73
CA ARG A 82 -20.96 4.47 8.91
C ARG A 82 -20.17 4.06 10.17
N PRO A 83 -19.33 3.01 10.09
CA PRO A 83 -18.54 2.53 11.24
C PRO A 83 -17.49 3.55 11.67
N THR A 84 -16.97 4.32 10.72
CA THR A 84 -15.98 5.37 10.90
C THR A 84 -16.49 6.69 10.29
N PRO A 85 -15.93 7.85 10.65
CA PRO A 85 -16.26 9.12 10.02
C PRO A 85 -15.89 9.20 8.53
N VAL A 86 -14.89 8.43 8.09
CA VAL A 86 -14.31 8.54 6.74
C VAL A 86 -14.90 7.51 5.78
N VAL A 87 -15.08 6.25 6.20
CA VAL A 87 -15.54 5.16 5.33
C VAL A 87 -16.86 4.60 5.84
N GLY A 88 -17.78 4.36 4.91
CA GLY A 88 -19.05 3.68 5.16
C GLY A 88 -19.53 2.87 3.97
N PHE A 89 -20.61 2.12 4.18
CA PHE A 89 -21.32 1.37 3.17
C PHE A 89 -22.69 2.02 2.92
N MET A 90 -23.13 2.07 1.68
CA MET A 90 -24.45 2.55 1.27
C MET A 90 -25.15 1.49 0.43
N LEU A 91 -26.44 1.33 0.62
CA LEU A 91 -27.29 0.47 -0.18
C LEU A 91 -28.55 1.23 -0.55
N ASN A 92 -28.80 1.41 -1.84
CA ASN A 92 -30.09 1.91 -2.33
C ASN A 92 -30.88 0.78 -2.97
N ILE A 93 -32.17 0.69 -2.67
CA ILE A 93 -33.09 -0.25 -3.32
C ILE A 93 -34.30 0.56 -3.78
N GLY A 94 -34.62 0.55 -5.07
CA GLY A 94 -35.61 1.49 -5.58
C GLY A 94 -36.05 1.32 -7.02
N TYR A 95 -37.07 2.10 -7.37
CA TYR A 95 -37.53 2.28 -8.73
C TYR A 95 -36.58 3.21 -9.48
N ASP A 96 -36.14 2.78 -10.66
CA ASP A 96 -35.16 3.47 -11.49
C ASP A 96 -35.70 3.66 -12.91
N GLY A 97 -36.31 4.82 -13.16
CA GLY A 97 -36.83 5.18 -14.47
C GLY A 97 -35.70 5.56 -15.43
N ARG A 98 -35.71 4.97 -16.63
CA ARG A 98 -34.71 5.18 -17.69
C ARG A 98 -35.32 5.62 -19.02
N GLY A 99 -36.60 6.00 -19.02
CA GLY A 99 -37.34 6.47 -20.20
C GLY A 99 -36.88 7.81 -20.76
N GLY A 100 -37.30 8.10 -21.99
CA GLY A 100 -36.82 9.21 -22.81
C GLY A 100 -37.31 9.20 -24.25
N LEU A 101 -36.96 10.24 -24.99
CA LEU A 101 -37.32 10.43 -26.40
C LEU A 101 -36.06 10.32 -27.26
N PHE A 102 -36.11 9.51 -28.31
CA PHE A 102 -35.08 9.51 -29.35
C PHE A 102 -35.20 10.77 -30.20
N LYS A 103 -34.08 11.26 -30.73
CA LYS A 103 -34.06 12.31 -31.72
C LYS A 103 -34.80 11.83 -32.96
N GLU A 104 -35.59 12.73 -33.52
CA GLU A 104 -36.34 12.51 -34.74
C GLU A 104 -35.41 12.04 -35.88
N VAL A 105 -35.90 11.10 -36.67
CA VAL A 105 -35.24 10.60 -37.89
C VAL A 105 -36.22 10.70 -39.05
N MET A 106 -35.70 10.86 -40.27
CA MET A 106 -36.52 10.96 -41.47
C MET A 106 -36.64 9.58 -42.14
N ALA A 107 -37.88 9.14 -42.36
CA ALA A 107 -38.18 7.97 -43.17
C ALA A 107 -37.86 8.22 -44.65
N PRO A 108 -37.71 7.17 -45.49
CA PRO A 108 -37.52 7.33 -46.94
C PRO A 108 -38.63 8.13 -47.67
N CYS A 109 -39.82 8.23 -47.08
CA CYS A 109 -40.92 9.06 -47.60
C CYS A 109 -40.81 10.56 -47.26
N ASN A 110 -39.70 10.99 -46.65
CA ASN A 110 -39.51 12.32 -46.08
C ASN A 110 -40.52 12.64 -44.96
N CYS A 111 -40.92 11.60 -44.23
CA CYS A 111 -41.85 11.66 -43.11
C CYS A 111 -41.06 11.57 -41.78
N PRO A 112 -41.18 12.52 -40.85
CA PRO A 112 -40.60 12.44 -39.51
C PRO A 112 -41.07 11.22 -38.72
N GLU A 113 -40.13 10.56 -38.04
CA GLU A 113 -40.37 9.45 -37.13
C GLU A 113 -39.98 9.82 -35.68
N TYR A 114 -40.85 9.45 -34.74
CA TYR A 114 -40.69 9.71 -33.32
C TYR A 114 -40.74 8.41 -32.52
N LEU A 115 -39.77 8.21 -31.64
CA LEU A 115 -39.74 7.06 -30.73
C LEU A 115 -39.57 7.52 -29.29
N ARG A 116 -40.57 7.22 -28.45
CA ARG A 116 -40.52 7.42 -27.00
C ARG A 116 -40.35 6.07 -26.32
N ALA A 117 -39.28 5.92 -25.55
CA ALA A 117 -39.03 4.76 -24.72
C ALA A 117 -39.50 4.99 -23.28
N MET A 118 -40.25 4.04 -22.73
CA MET A 118 -40.73 4.05 -21.35
C MET A 118 -40.16 2.83 -20.62
N ILE A 119 -38.88 2.93 -20.25
CA ILE A 119 -38.15 1.85 -19.60
C ILE A 119 -37.97 2.16 -18.11
N SER A 120 -38.17 1.15 -17.27
CA SER A 120 -37.94 1.24 -15.83
C SER A 120 -37.39 -0.07 -15.26
N TYR A 121 -36.68 0.08 -14.14
CA TYR A 121 -36.03 -1.02 -13.44
C TYR A 121 -36.34 -0.99 -11.95
N LEU A 122 -36.38 -2.17 -11.32
CA LEU A 122 -36.12 -2.33 -9.91
C LEU A 122 -34.59 -2.42 -9.73
N SER A 123 -34.01 -1.53 -8.93
CA SER A 123 -32.57 -1.40 -8.75
C SER A 123 -32.13 -1.75 -7.33
N VAL A 124 -30.96 -2.38 -7.22
CA VAL A 124 -30.23 -2.65 -5.98
C VAL A 124 -28.79 -2.15 -6.18
N GLU A 125 -28.42 -1.08 -5.48
CA GLU A 125 -27.19 -0.32 -5.71
C GLU A 125 -26.32 -0.27 -4.43
N PRO A 126 -25.49 -1.30 -4.16
CA PRO A 126 -24.47 -1.25 -3.12
C PRO A 126 -23.30 -0.33 -3.51
N SER A 127 -22.86 0.52 -2.58
CA SER A 127 -21.80 1.50 -2.79
C SER A 127 -20.89 1.65 -1.57
N LEU A 128 -19.62 1.91 -1.82
CA LEU A 128 -18.67 2.36 -0.81
C LEU A 128 -18.79 3.89 -0.68
N ARG A 129 -19.01 4.39 0.54
CA ARG A 129 -19.09 5.81 0.89
C ARG A 129 -17.77 6.28 1.49
N ILE A 130 -17.27 7.41 1.02
CA ILE A 130 -16.02 8.03 1.47
C ILE A 130 -16.28 9.50 1.79
N SER A 131 -16.05 9.91 3.03
CA SER A 131 -16.10 11.29 3.52
C SER A 131 -14.68 11.78 3.84
N PRO A 132 -13.97 12.41 2.88
CA PRO A 132 -12.56 12.77 3.03
C PRO A 132 -12.31 13.95 3.98
N PHE A 133 -13.35 14.72 4.33
CA PHE A 133 -13.25 15.90 5.19
C PHE A 133 -14.23 15.79 6.35
N ALA A 134 -14.00 16.54 7.44
CA ALA A 134 -14.94 16.66 8.56
C ALA A 134 -16.26 17.41 8.20
N SER A 135 -16.39 17.87 6.95
CA SER A 135 -17.59 18.50 6.42
C SER A 135 -18.65 17.46 6.04
N GLY A 136 -19.90 17.88 5.84
CA GLY A 136 -20.99 17.02 5.39
C GLY A 136 -20.78 16.35 4.01
N LEU A 137 -19.69 16.66 3.31
CA LEU A 137 -19.37 16.13 1.98
C LEU A 137 -19.04 14.63 2.03
N TYR A 138 -19.63 13.88 1.10
CA TYR A 138 -19.29 12.49 0.85
C TYR A 138 -19.28 12.17 -0.64
N MET A 139 -18.45 11.20 -1.01
CA MET A 139 -18.37 10.60 -2.32
C MET A 139 -18.77 9.13 -2.20
N TYR A 140 -19.25 8.53 -3.28
CA TYR A 140 -19.53 7.10 -3.30
C TYR A 140 -19.27 6.49 -4.67
N ILE A 141 -18.82 5.25 -4.68
CA ILE A 141 -18.64 4.43 -5.88
C ILE A 141 -19.23 3.06 -5.63
N GLY A 142 -19.95 2.52 -6.60
CA GLY A 142 -20.72 1.30 -6.40
C GLY A 142 -21.04 0.56 -7.69
N GLY A 143 -21.50 -0.67 -7.49
CA GLY A 143 -22.16 -1.46 -8.52
C GLY A 143 -23.68 -1.38 -8.36
N GLY A 144 -24.41 -1.79 -9.38
CA GLY A 144 -25.86 -1.86 -9.37
C GLY A 144 -26.33 -3.10 -10.09
N TYR A 145 -27.31 -3.80 -9.51
CA TYR A 145 -28.11 -4.81 -10.17
C TYR A 145 -29.47 -4.19 -10.48
N SER A 146 -29.95 -4.36 -11.73
CA SER A 146 -31.21 -3.80 -12.18
C SER A 146 -32.04 -4.85 -12.91
N ARG A 147 -33.27 -5.07 -12.44
CA ARG A 147 -34.26 -5.94 -13.08
C ARG A 147 -35.30 -5.13 -13.82
N ASN A 148 -35.52 -5.42 -15.10
CA ASN A 148 -36.49 -4.71 -15.94
C ASN A 148 -37.92 -4.96 -15.44
N ILE A 149 -38.68 -3.88 -15.26
CA ILE A 149 -40.09 -3.92 -14.83
C ILE A 149 -41.02 -3.12 -15.76
N GLY A 150 -40.46 -2.29 -16.64
CA GLY A 150 -41.20 -1.58 -17.69
C GLY A 150 -40.38 -1.49 -18.97
N LYS A 151 -41.01 -1.68 -20.12
CA LYS A 151 -40.35 -1.81 -21.42
C LYS A 151 -41.19 -1.34 -22.61
N SER A 152 -42.16 -0.45 -22.39
CA SER A 152 -43.05 0.00 -23.45
C SER A 152 -42.42 1.10 -24.32
N PHE A 153 -42.98 1.28 -25.51
CA PHE A 153 -42.66 2.35 -26.44
C PHE A 153 -43.92 2.96 -27.06
N ILE A 154 -43.80 4.22 -27.47
CA ILE A 154 -44.74 4.87 -28.39
C ILE A 154 -43.94 5.27 -29.63
N TYR A 155 -44.35 4.78 -30.78
CA TYR A 155 -43.77 5.07 -32.09
C TYR A 155 -44.78 5.82 -32.96
N LYS A 156 -44.37 6.97 -33.49
CA LYS A 156 -45.19 7.77 -34.40
C LYS A 156 -44.43 8.02 -35.69
N GLN A 157 -45.14 7.97 -36.80
CA GLN A 157 -44.64 8.35 -38.10
C GLN A 157 -45.71 9.20 -38.77
N GLU A 158 -45.31 10.32 -39.36
CA GLU A 158 -46.26 11.19 -40.06
C GLU A 158 -47.04 10.38 -41.12
N LEU A 159 -48.35 10.63 -41.23
CA LEU A 159 -49.27 9.91 -42.14
C LEU A 159 -49.50 8.42 -41.82
N GLN A 160 -49.07 7.93 -40.66
CA GLN A 160 -49.32 6.57 -40.18
C GLN A 160 -50.03 6.58 -38.82
N THR A 161 -50.72 5.50 -38.48
CA THR A 161 -51.31 5.34 -37.14
C THR A 161 -50.21 5.13 -36.10
N ASP A 162 -50.34 5.79 -34.95
CA ASP A 162 -49.45 5.62 -33.80
C ASP A 162 -49.40 4.15 -33.37
N LYS A 163 -48.20 3.65 -33.07
CA LYS A 163 -47.98 2.27 -32.62
C LYS A 163 -47.47 2.29 -31.19
N GLU A 164 -48.12 1.52 -30.34
CA GLU A 164 -47.71 1.31 -28.95
C GLU A 164 -47.44 -0.19 -28.72
N GLY A 165 -46.46 -0.50 -27.89
CA GLY A 165 -46.12 -1.89 -27.58
C GLY A 165 -44.89 -2.00 -26.68
N ASP A 166 -44.44 -3.24 -26.45
CA ASP A 166 -43.23 -3.52 -25.68
C ASP A 166 -42.04 -3.74 -26.60
N PHE A 167 -40.87 -3.25 -26.19
CA PHE A 167 -39.60 -3.58 -26.84
C PHE A 167 -39.33 -5.10 -26.74
N SER A 168 -38.93 -5.73 -27.84
CA SER A 168 -38.42 -7.11 -27.83
C SER A 168 -37.01 -7.17 -27.25
N ASP A 169 -36.54 -8.37 -26.91
CA ASP A 169 -35.12 -8.62 -26.56
C ASP A 169 -34.58 -7.73 -25.43
N MET A 170 -35.46 -7.25 -24.56
CA MET A 170 -35.09 -6.52 -23.35
C MET A 170 -34.37 -7.44 -22.40
N ARG A 171 -33.19 -7.00 -21.93
CA ARG A 171 -32.46 -7.72 -20.89
C ARG A 171 -33.29 -7.66 -19.61
N LYS A 172 -33.65 -8.84 -19.09
CA LYS A 172 -34.36 -8.98 -17.82
C LYS A 172 -33.53 -8.42 -16.67
N ASP A 173 -32.22 -8.67 -16.71
CA ASP A 173 -31.27 -8.31 -15.66
C ASP A 173 -30.07 -7.58 -16.25
N LYS A 174 -29.58 -6.58 -15.51
CA LYS A 174 -28.40 -5.79 -15.88
C LYS A 174 -27.50 -5.55 -14.67
N ILE A 175 -26.21 -5.45 -14.94
CA ILE A 175 -25.20 -5.06 -13.95
C ILE A 175 -24.55 -3.77 -14.44
N SER A 176 -24.41 -2.79 -13.56
CA SER A 176 -23.82 -1.49 -13.89
C SER A 176 -22.90 -0.98 -12.80
N GLY A 177 -22.08 0.02 -13.13
CA GLY A 177 -21.36 0.82 -12.14
C GLY A 177 -21.93 2.23 -12.04
N HIS A 178 -21.64 2.91 -10.93
CA HIS A 178 -21.91 4.33 -10.75
C HIS A 178 -20.92 4.98 -9.78
N ILE A 179 -20.78 6.29 -9.92
CA ILE A 179 -20.02 7.15 -9.02
C ILE A 179 -20.88 8.37 -8.68
N GLY A 180 -20.79 8.87 -7.45
CA GLY A 180 -21.54 10.04 -7.05
C GLY A 180 -20.92 10.81 -5.91
N ILE A 181 -21.48 11.98 -5.67
CA ILE A 181 -21.15 12.90 -4.60
C ILE A 181 -22.45 13.33 -3.91
N GLY A 182 -22.37 13.65 -2.63
CA GLY A 182 -23.48 14.24 -1.88
C GLY A 182 -23.00 15.01 -0.67
N TYR A 183 -23.91 15.78 -0.07
CA TYR A 183 -23.60 16.62 1.08
C TYR A 183 -24.68 16.47 2.15
N ASP A 184 -24.33 15.97 3.33
CA ASP A 184 -25.25 15.79 4.44
C ASP A 184 -25.48 17.13 5.17
N ILE A 185 -26.70 17.66 5.09
CA ILE A 185 -27.15 18.86 5.81
C ILE A 185 -27.98 18.41 7.01
N PRO A 186 -27.50 18.58 8.25
CA PRO A 186 -28.21 18.09 9.41
C PRO A 186 -29.34 19.07 9.81
N VAL A 187 -30.57 18.57 9.85
CA VAL A 187 -31.80 19.33 10.14
C VAL A 187 -32.23 19.21 11.60
N SER A 188 -31.90 18.10 12.24
CA SER A 188 -32.14 17.91 13.68
C SER A 188 -31.24 18.81 14.52
N SER A 189 -31.74 19.20 15.71
CA SER A 189 -30.94 19.86 16.74
C SER A 189 -29.67 19.06 17.06
N ALA A 190 -28.58 19.77 17.33
CA ALA A 190 -27.29 19.19 17.65
C ALA A 190 -27.31 18.29 18.89
N THR A 191 -28.25 18.49 19.82
CA THR A 191 -28.37 17.70 21.05
C THR A 191 -29.33 16.51 20.92
N ASN A 192 -30.07 16.39 19.81
CA ASN A 192 -31.04 15.32 19.62
C ASN A 192 -30.31 13.99 19.33
N LEU A 193 -30.69 12.91 20.01
CA LEU A 193 -30.12 11.59 19.73
C LEU A 193 -30.64 10.99 18.42
N THR A 194 -31.84 11.40 18.00
CA THR A 194 -32.35 11.13 16.66
C THR A 194 -31.87 12.22 15.73
N GLN A 195 -30.90 11.88 14.88
CA GLN A 195 -30.39 12.77 13.86
C GLN A 195 -31.18 12.61 12.55
N VAL A 196 -31.48 13.74 11.93
CA VAL A 196 -32.15 13.83 10.63
C VAL A 196 -31.27 14.66 9.71
N THR A 197 -30.92 14.12 8.55
CA THR A 197 -30.11 14.82 7.54
C THR A 197 -30.83 14.84 6.20
N ILE A 198 -30.80 16.00 5.55
CA ILE A 198 -31.17 16.14 4.14
C ILE A 198 -29.88 16.14 3.34
N SER A 199 -29.80 15.29 2.32
CA SER A 199 -28.58 15.08 1.57
C SER A 199 -28.84 15.23 0.07
N PRO A 200 -28.66 16.43 -0.51
CA PRO A 200 -28.54 16.56 -1.96
C PRO A 200 -27.40 15.68 -2.48
N PHE A 201 -27.62 15.02 -3.61
CA PHE A 201 -26.63 14.17 -4.26
C PHE A 201 -26.72 14.23 -5.77
N VAL A 202 -25.58 13.96 -6.42
CA VAL A 202 -25.46 13.75 -7.86
C VAL A 202 -24.68 12.47 -8.10
N SER A 203 -25.15 11.61 -8.99
CA SER A 203 -24.41 10.42 -9.45
C SER A 203 -24.43 10.28 -10.95
N TYR A 204 -23.41 9.62 -11.48
CA TYR A 204 -23.24 9.30 -12.88
C TYR A 204 -23.10 7.79 -13.05
N SER A 205 -23.97 7.21 -13.89
CA SER A 205 -23.87 5.83 -14.37
C SER A 205 -23.37 5.85 -15.82
N PRO A 206 -22.13 5.41 -16.09
CA PRO A 206 -21.62 5.33 -17.46
C PRO A 206 -22.33 4.23 -18.28
N TYR A 207 -22.14 4.28 -19.60
CA TYR A 207 -22.73 3.33 -20.56
C TYR A 207 -22.32 1.86 -20.35
N PHE A 208 -21.27 1.60 -19.58
CA PHE A 208 -20.78 0.25 -19.31
C PHE A 208 -21.82 -0.60 -18.57
N GLY A 209 -22.24 -1.71 -19.17
CA GLY A 209 -23.26 -2.61 -18.63
C GLY A 209 -24.70 -2.10 -18.73
N GLN A 210 -24.94 -0.94 -19.35
CA GLN A 210 -26.25 -0.27 -19.40
C GLN A 210 -27.07 -0.53 -20.68
N HIS A 211 -26.63 -1.43 -21.55
CA HIS A 211 -27.38 -1.83 -22.75
C HIS A 211 -28.74 -2.43 -22.34
N PRO A 212 -29.88 -1.83 -22.72
CA PRO A 212 -31.20 -2.28 -22.29
C PRO A 212 -31.63 -3.55 -23.01
N ARG A 213 -31.08 -3.81 -24.21
CA ARG A 213 -31.45 -4.92 -25.09
C ARG A 213 -30.27 -5.82 -25.40
N SER A 214 -30.55 -7.07 -25.78
CA SER A 214 -29.57 -8.01 -26.33
C SER A 214 -29.40 -7.89 -27.85
N VAL A 215 -30.26 -7.09 -28.50
CA VAL A 215 -30.18 -6.77 -29.92
C VAL A 215 -29.76 -5.31 -30.10
N GLU A 216 -29.16 -5.03 -31.25
CA GLU A 216 -28.70 -3.69 -31.63
C GLU A 216 -27.71 -3.09 -30.62
N SER A 217 -27.32 -1.83 -30.82
CA SER A 217 -26.23 -1.19 -30.05
C SER A 217 -26.73 -0.12 -29.08
N TRP A 218 -28.04 -0.04 -28.83
CA TRP A 218 -28.60 0.95 -27.91
C TRP A 218 -27.95 0.86 -26.53
N SER A 219 -27.42 1.98 -26.04
CA SER A 219 -26.81 2.12 -24.73
C SER A 219 -27.30 3.38 -24.02
N LEU A 220 -27.24 3.38 -22.68
CA LEU A 220 -27.68 4.49 -21.84
C LEU A 220 -26.55 4.96 -20.93
N SER A 221 -26.32 6.26 -20.87
CA SER A 221 -25.62 6.90 -19.75
C SER A 221 -26.60 7.76 -18.97
N THR A 222 -26.47 7.84 -17.65
CA THR A 222 -27.42 8.60 -16.82
C THR A 222 -26.69 9.48 -15.83
N LEU A 223 -27.11 10.75 -15.77
CA LEU A 223 -26.79 11.66 -14.68
C LEU A 223 -28.02 11.75 -13.77
N ARG A 224 -27.89 11.34 -12.53
CA ARG A 224 -28.94 11.36 -11.51
C ARG A 224 -28.68 12.52 -10.56
N ALA A 225 -29.67 13.34 -10.31
CA ALA A 225 -29.61 14.42 -9.32
C ALA A 225 -30.84 14.37 -8.43
N GLY A 226 -30.64 14.37 -7.12
CA GLY A 226 -31.73 14.16 -6.16
C GLY A 226 -31.41 14.56 -4.75
N ILE A 227 -32.34 14.25 -3.86
CA ILE A 227 -32.26 14.55 -2.43
C ILE A 227 -32.63 13.28 -1.67
N ALA A 228 -31.84 12.97 -0.65
CA ALA A 228 -32.12 11.93 0.32
C ALA A 228 -32.50 12.54 1.66
N ILE A 229 -33.46 11.94 2.37
CA ILE A 229 -33.74 12.22 3.78
C ILE A 229 -33.32 10.99 4.56
N LYS A 230 -32.40 11.17 5.51
CA LYS A 230 -31.80 10.09 6.28
C LYS A 230 -32.05 10.31 7.76
N PHE A 231 -32.32 9.21 8.46
CA PHE A 231 -32.61 9.16 9.88
C PHE A 231 -31.64 8.20 10.53
N GLY A 232 -31.04 8.64 11.63
CA GLY A 232 -30.14 7.80 12.41
C GLY A 232 -30.36 8.05 13.90
N LYS A 233 -30.38 6.99 14.70
CA LYS A 233 -30.48 7.11 16.15
C LYS A 233 -29.12 6.82 16.77
N ALA A 234 -28.52 7.85 17.35
CA ALA A 234 -27.37 7.70 18.22
C ALA A 234 -27.82 7.15 19.57
N ARG A 235 -26.94 6.38 20.23
CA ARG A 235 -27.21 5.95 21.59
C ARG A 235 -26.99 7.13 22.54
N PRO A 236 -27.90 7.37 23.51
CA PRO A 236 -27.66 8.33 24.57
C PRO A 236 -26.31 8.03 25.23
N ALA A 237 -25.51 9.06 25.49
CA ALA A 237 -24.52 8.94 26.55
C ALA A 237 -25.29 8.61 27.85
N ALA A 238 -24.81 7.64 28.64
CA ALA A 238 -25.49 7.23 29.86
C ALA A 238 -25.72 8.45 30.77
N VAL A 239 -26.99 8.73 31.08
CA VAL A 239 -27.39 9.79 32.00
C VAL A 239 -27.09 9.28 33.41
N VAL A 240 -26.10 9.88 34.08
CA VAL A 240 -25.90 9.69 35.52
C VAL A 240 -27.05 10.41 36.23
N VAL A 241 -27.96 9.68 36.87
CA VAL A 241 -29.07 10.23 37.65
C VAL A 241 -28.51 10.87 38.93
N PRO A 242 -28.86 12.13 39.26
CA PRO A 242 -28.44 12.73 40.53
C PRO A 242 -29.37 12.27 41.67
N PRO A 243 -28.85 11.80 42.83
CA PRO A 243 -29.60 11.76 44.08
C PRO A 243 -29.71 13.17 44.70
N PRO A 244 -30.70 13.43 45.58
CA PRO A 244 -31.12 14.78 45.97
C PRO A 244 -30.08 15.51 46.83
N ALA A 245 -29.92 16.82 46.60
CA ALA A 245 -29.15 17.76 47.42
C ALA A 245 -29.87 18.01 48.77
N PRO A 246 -29.20 18.44 49.86
CA PRO A 246 -28.01 19.31 49.83
C PRO A 246 -26.96 19.09 50.93
N TYR A 247 -25.68 19.01 50.56
CA TYR A 247 -24.58 19.82 51.14
C TYR A 247 -23.27 19.52 50.39
N ILE A 248 -22.68 20.57 49.82
CA ILE A 248 -21.35 20.73 49.18
C ILE A 248 -20.53 19.44 49.02
N ALA A 249 -20.54 18.85 47.82
CA ALA A 249 -19.72 17.69 47.47
C ALA A 249 -18.40 18.11 46.79
N PRO A 250 -17.27 17.45 47.10
CA PRO A 250 -15.99 17.63 46.44
C PRO A 250 -16.01 17.09 45.00
N ALA A 251 -15.11 17.63 44.15
CA ALA A 251 -15.06 17.49 42.69
C ALA A 251 -15.25 16.06 42.14
N PRO A 252 -15.93 15.87 40.99
CA PRO A 252 -16.11 14.56 40.38
C PRO A 252 -14.79 14.02 39.82
N VAL A 253 -14.50 12.77 40.17
CA VAL A 253 -13.36 11.98 39.69
C VAL A 253 -13.56 11.64 38.21
N VAL A 254 -12.57 11.99 37.39
CA VAL A 254 -12.45 11.66 35.96
C VAL A 254 -12.42 10.14 35.79
N ILE A 255 -13.40 9.56 35.09
CA ILE A 255 -13.30 8.17 34.62
C ILE A 255 -12.37 8.16 33.41
N VAL A 256 -11.10 7.83 33.67
CA VAL A 256 -10.07 7.66 32.63
C VAL A 256 -10.38 6.37 31.88
N LYS A 257 -10.65 6.44 30.57
CA LYS A 257 -10.69 5.25 29.72
C LYS A 257 -9.36 4.49 29.92
N GLU A 258 -9.42 3.24 30.36
CA GLU A 258 -8.23 2.41 30.53
C GLU A 258 -7.64 2.07 29.16
N ILE A 259 -6.63 2.83 28.72
CA ILE A 259 -5.79 2.42 27.58
C ILE A 259 -5.09 1.13 27.99
N GLN A 260 -5.27 0.06 27.20
CA GLN A 260 -4.43 -1.12 27.35
C GLN A 260 -3.02 -0.82 26.85
N PHE A 261 -2.06 -1.04 27.73
CA PHE A 261 -0.63 -0.92 27.48
C PHE A 261 0.01 -2.27 27.77
N THR A 262 0.57 -2.90 26.75
CA THR A 262 1.21 -4.22 26.85
C THR A 262 2.69 -4.08 26.55
N ILE A 263 3.52 -4.77 27.33
CA ILE A 263 4.96 -4.85 27.12
C ILE A 263 5.29 -6.31 26.82
N GLU A 264 5.96 -6.56 25.69
CA GLU A 264 6.51 -7.86 25.36
C GLU A 264 8.03 -7.78 25.46
N THR A 265 8.57 -8.53 26.40
CA THR A 265 10.01 -8.58 26.70
C THR A 265 10.63 -9.90 26.24
N PRO A 266 11.87 -9.89 25.73
CA PRO A 266 12.59 -11.12 25.50
C PRO A 266 12.91 -11.81 26.84
N VAL A 267 13.02 -13.13 26.84
CA VAL A 267 13.32 -13.93 28.05
C VAL A 267 14.67 -13.51 28.65
N ARG A 268 15.64 -13.23 27.79
CA ARG A 268 16.91 -12.58 28.14
C ARG A 268 17.29 -11.62 27.04
N VAL A 269 18.03 -10.56 27.37
CA VAL A 269 18.48 -9.55 26.42
C VAL A 269 19.89 -9.92 25.91
N PRO A 270 20.05 -10.50 24.71
CA PRO A 270 21.36 -10.78 24.15
C PRO A 270 22.13 -9.48 23.85
N VAL A 271 23.40 -9.42 24.27
CA VAL A 271 24.28 -8.27 23.95
C VAL A 271 24.84 -8.39 22.53
N ARG A 272 25.21 -9.62 22.15
CA ARG A 272 25.82 -9.93 20.85
C ARG A 272 25.43 -11.31 20.37
N ARG A 273 25.38 -11.50 19.05
CA ARG A 273 25.17 -12.81 18.42
C ARG A 273 26.16 -13.04 17.30
N VAL A 274 26.70 -14.24 17.20
CA VAL A 274 27.43 -14.66 15.99
C VAL A 274 26.38 -15.05 14.95
N VAL A 275 26.39 -14.37 13.81
CA VAL A 275 25.44 -14.59 12.74
C VAL A 275 26.21 -15.10 11.52
N LYS A 276 25.80 -16.27 11.01
CA LYS A 276 26.18 -16.74 9.68
C LYS A 276 25.15 -16.22 8.68
N GLU A 277 25.57 -15.25 7.89
CA GLU A 277 24.72 -14.59 6.91
C GLU A 277 24.99 -15.14 5.50
N THR A 278 23.93 -15.56 4.82
CA THR A 278 23.96 -15.83 3.38
C THR A 278 23.68 -14.51 2.67
N PHE A 279 24.76 -13.81 2.31
CA PHE A 279 24.72 -12.47 1.74
C PHE A 279 24.54 -12.52 0.22
N PRO A 280 23.41 -12.02 -0.33
CA PRO A 280 23.20 -11.97 -1.77
C PRO A 280 24.11 -10.92 -2.42
N LEU A 281 24.87 -11.30 -3.44
CA LEU A 281 25.71 -10.37 -4.20
C LEU A 281 24.85 -9.57 -5.16
N ARG A 282 24.77 -8.24 -4.97
CA ARG A 282 24.10 -7.36 -5.92
C ARG A 282 24.89 -7.30 -7.22
N ASN A 283 24.31 -7.78 -8.31
CA ASN A 283 24.97 -7.93 -9.62
C ASN A 283 25.13 -6.63 -10.42
N TYR A 284 25.22 -5.48 -9.74
CA TYR A 284 25.37 -4.16 -10.36
C TYR A 284 26.71 -3.55 -9.97
N VAL A 285 27.32 -2.78 -10.87
CA VAL A 285 28.49 -1.96 -10.61
C VAL A 285 28.15 -0.53 -11.00
N PHE A 286 27.94 0.34 -10.01
CA PHE A 286 27.56 1.75 -10.22
C PHE A 286 28.75 2.62 -10.63
N PHE A 287 28.49 3.61 -11.49
CA PHE A 287 29.49 4.55 -12.02
C PHE A 287 29.19 6.00 -11.62
N GLU A 288 30.25 6.80 -11.53
CA GLU A 288 30.13 8.23 -11.25
C GLU A 288 29.67 9.03 -12.47
N GLU A 289 28.99 10.13 -12.21
CA GLU A 289 28.63 11.04 -13.29
C GLU A 289 29.90 11.60 -13.95
N LYS A 290 29.92 11.67 -15.29
CA LYS A 290 31.04 12.19 -16.10
C LYS A 290 32.34 11.38 -15.99
N SER A 291 32.30 10.15 -15.47
CA SER A 291 33.45 9.24 -15.47
C SER A 291 33.09 7.91 -16.11
N THR A 292 34.01 7.36 -16.89
CA THR A 292 33.94 6.00 -17.45
C THR A 292 34.83 5.01 -16.70
N GLU A 293 35.56 5.48 -15.69
CA GLU A 293 36.43 4.67 -14.85
C GLU A 293 35.63 3.94 -13.77
N ILE A 294 36.06 2.73 -13.42
CA ILE A 294 35.49 2.02 -12.27
C ILE A 294 35.77 2.87 -11.03
N PRO A 295 34.74 3.29 -10.27
CA PRO A 295 34.97 4.22 -9.17
C PRO A 295 35.89 3.66 -8.08
N ASN A 296 36.71 4.54 -7.48
CA ASN A 296 37.72 4.18 -6.47
C ASN A 296 37.20 3.50 -5.19
N ARG A 297 35.87 3.46 -5.00
CA ARG A 297 35.25 2.70 -3.91
C ARG A 297 35.28 1.19 -4.13
N TYR A 298 35.36 0.73 -5.38
CA TYR A 298 35.59 -0.69 -5.66
C TYR A 298 37.05 -1.03 -5.46
N VAL A 299 37.31 -2.19 -4.87
CA VAL A 299 38.66 -2.67 -4.64
C VAL A 299 39.20 -3.25 -5.93
N LEU A 300 40.12 -2.52 -6.58
CA LEU A 300 40.83 -2.98 -7.77
C LEU A 300 42.19 -3.55 -7.38
N LEU A 301 42.40 -4.82 -7.69
CA LEU A 301 43.66 -5.52 -7.48
C LEU A 301 44.61 -5.27 -8.66
N LYS A 302 45.90 -5.43 -8.38
CA LYS A 302 46.90 -5.66 -9.42
C LYS A 302 46.94 -7.14 -9.78
N ARG A 303 47.45 -7.46 -10.97
CA ARG A 303 47.51 -8.84 -11.49
C ARG A 303 48.15 -9.81 -10.50
N ASP A 304 49.24 -9.43 -9.84
CA ASP A 304 49.95 -10.28 -8.87
C ASP A 304 49.08 -10.61 -7.65
N ASN A 305 48.35 -9.61 -7.13
CA ASN A 305 47.44 -9.79 -5.99
C ASN A 305 46.19 -10.59 -6.37
N ALA A 306 45.76 -10.51 -7.64
CA ALA A 306 44.61 -11.27 -8.12
C ALA A 306 44.88 -12.78 -8.13
N ILE A 307 46.13 -13.22 -8.29
CA ILE A 307 46.51 -14.65 -8.27
C ILE A 307 46.22 -15.28 -6.91
N SER A 308 46.53 -14.56 -5.82
CA SER A 308 46.33 -15.02 -4.44
C SER A 308 44.94 -14.72 -3.87
N PHE A 309 44.11 -13.93 -4.56
CA PHE A 309 42.75 -13.64 -4.13
C PHE A 309 41.91 -14.92 -4.05
N LYS A 310 41.19 -15.08 -2.94
CA LYS A 310 40.24 -16.18 -2.69
C LYS A 310 39.02 -15.63 -1.99
N GLU A 311 37.83 -15.89 -2.53
CA GLU A 311 36.58 -15.41 -1.91
C GLU A 311 36.33 -15.98 -0.50
N GLY A 312 36.96 -17.12 -0.16
CA GLY A 312 36.87 -17.73 1.18
C GLY A 312 37.34 -16.81 2.31
N MET A 313 38.15 -15.79 2.02
CA MET A 313 38.62 -14.81 3.00
C MET A 313 37.48 -14.04 3.68
N PHE A 314 36.29 -13.99 3.06
CA PHE A 314 35.12 -13.31 3.63
C PHE A 314 34.28 -14.20 4.56
N GLN A 315 34.54 -15.52 4.60
CA GLN A 315 33.79 -16.48 5.42
C GLN A 315 34.20 -16.42 6.90
N GLU A 316 35.49 -16.19 7.16
CA GLU A 316 36.06 -16.10 8.49
C GLU A 316 35.97 -14.68 9.03
N ALA A 317 35.63 -14.54 10.31
CA ALA A 317 35.45 -13.24 10.97
C ALA A 317 36.81 -12.56 11.24
N GLU A 318 37.56 -12.20 10.21
CA GLU A 318 38.73 -11.32 10.33
C GLU A 318 38.71 -10.15 9.33
N PRO A 319 39.15 -8.93 9.74
CA PRO A 319 39.58 -8.58 11.09
C PRO A 319 38.41 -8.52 12.08
N LYS A 320 38.74 -8.78 13.35
CA LYS A 320 37.86 -8.67 14.53
C LYS A 320 37.32 -7.25 14.79
N ASP A 321 37.79 -6.27 14.00
CA ASP A 321 37.64 -4.84 14.25
C ASP A 321 36.82 -4.09 13.19
N LEU A 322 36.10 -4.78 12.28
CA LEU A 322 35.14 -4.07 11.42
C LEU A 322 33.92 -3.65 12.26
N PRO A 323 33.65 -2.34 12.42
CA PRO A 323 32.54 -1.86 13.20
C PRO A 323 31.23 -2.10 12.44
N GLY A 324 30.59 -3.24 12.70
CA GLY A 324 29.23 -3.49 12.26
C GLY A 324 29.08 -4.34 10.99
N ARG A 325 27.90 -4.95 10.89
CA ARG A 325 27.47 -5.85 9.81
C ARG A 325 27.62 -5.22 8.42
N SER A 326 27.17 -3.98 8.30
CA SER A 326 27.00 -3.27 7.04
C SER A 326 28.32 -2.97 6.36
N ASP A 327 29.34 -2.60 7.13
CA ASP A 327 30.70 -2.39 6.64
C ASP A 327 31.29 -3.67 6.05
N ARG A 328 31.02 -4.82 6.69
CA ARG A 328 31.46 -6.12 6.18
C ARG A 328 30.75 -6.50 4.87
N GLN A 329 29.45 -6.28 4.79
CA GLN A 329 28.67 -6.49 3.57
C GLN A 329 29.14 -5.60 2.42
N LEU A 330 29.40 -4.31 2.70
CA LEU A 330 29.94 -3.38 1.71
C LEU A 330 31.38 -3.75 1.32
N THR A 331 32.20 -4.24 2.24
CA THR A 331 33.55 -4.75 1.91
C THR A 331 33.49 -5.89 0.90
N VAL A 332 32.57 -6.84 1.08
CA VAL A 332 32.32 -7.92 0.12
C VAL A 332 31.84 -7.35 -1.22
N TYR A 333 30.85 -6.45 -1.18
CA TYR A 333 30.30 -5.85 -2.39
C TYR A 333 31.33 -5.03 -3.17
N TYR A 334 32.19 -4.26 -2.51
CA TYR A 334 33.27 -3.52 -3.17
C TYR A 334 34.34 -4.43 -3.77
N ASN A 335 34.37 -5.71 -3.39
CA ASN A 335 35.16 -6.75 -4.03
C ASN A 335 34.39 -7.57 -5.08
N ILE A 336 33.19 -7.16 -5.50
CA ILE A 336 32.37 -7.94 -6.45
C ILE A 336 33.10 -8.29 -7.74
N LEU A 337 33.91 -7.37 -8.27
CA LEU A 337 34.70 -7.62 -9.48
C LEU A 337 35.80 -8.66 -9.25
N ASN A 338 36.37 -8.70 -8.05
CA ASN A 338 37.39 -9.69 -7.68
C ASN A 338 36.77 -11.07 -7.48
N ILE A 339 35.60 -11.11 -6.84
CA ILE A 339 34.81 -12.33 -6.67
C ILE A 339 34.40 -12.88 -8.05
N LEU A 340 33.88 -12.02 -8.93
CA LEU A 340 33.51 -12.42 -10.30
C LEU A 340 34.73 -12.96 -11.06
N GLY A 341 35.86 -12.24 -11.03
CA GLY A 341 37.10 -12.67 -11.68
C GLY A 341 37.61 -14.03 -11.16
N ASP A 342 37.63 -14.22 -9.85
CA ASP A 342 38.05 -15.48 -9.23
C ASP A 342 37.12 -16.66 -9.59
N ARG A 343 35.81 -16.42 -9.56
CA ARG A 343 34.81 -17.42 -9.97
C ARG A 343 34.91 -17.75 -11.46
N MET A 344 35.14 -16.78 -12.33
CA MET A 344 35.34 -17.04 -13.77
C MET A 344 36.62 -17.82 -14.07
N ARG A 345 37.69 -17.68 -13.25
CA ARG A 345 38.86 -18.56 -13.33
C ARG A 345 38.55 -19.97 -12.87
N THR A 346 37.81 -20.09 -11.76
CA THR A 346 37.42 -21.37 -11.15
C THR A 346 36.48 -22.16 -12.06
N TYR A 347 35.58 -21.49 -12.76
CA TYR A 347 34.62 -22.07 -13.69
C TYR A 347 34.95 -21.64 -15.13
N PRO A 348 35.88 -22.30 -15.83
CA PRO A 348 36.41 -21.82 -17.11
C PRO A 348 35.41 -21.86 -18.27
N THR A 349 34.28 -22.56 -18.11
CA THR A 349 33.23 -22.71 -19.14
C THR A 349 32.13 -21.65 -19.04
N THR A 350 32.17 -20.76 -18.05
CA THR A 350 31.11 -19.78 -17.84
C THR A 350 31.39 -18.50 -18.62
N ASP A 351 30.37 -17.97 -19.28
CA ASP A 351 30.43 -16.66 -19.92
C ASP A 351 29.63 -15.63 -19.12
N VAL A 352 29.98 -14.36 -19.30
CA VAL A 352 29.26 -13.24 -18.68
C VAL A 352 28.94 -12.17 -19.72
N LEU A 353 27.74 -11.60 -19.61
CA LEU A 353 27.31 -10.43 -20.35
C LEU A 353 27.32 -9.23 -19.40
N LEU A 354 28.07 -8.20 -19.78
CA LEU A 354 28.15 -6.93 -19.07
C LEU A 354 27.34 -5.89 -19.84
N ILE A 355 26.25 -5.40 -19.25
CA ILE A 355 25.36 -4.42 -19.90
C ILE A 355 25.50 -3.09 -19.17
N GLY A 356 26.14 -2.12 -19.80
CA GLY A 356 26.30 -0.79 -19.20
C GLY A 356 25.17 0.16 -19.59
N ALA A 357 24.68 0.93 -18.62
CA ALA A 357 23.65 1.93 -18.78
C ALA A 357 24.12 3.31 -18.30
N SER A 358 23.77 4.36 -19.05
CA SER A 358 24.28 5.72 -18.84
C SER A 358 23.30 6.69 -18.20
N ALA A 359 22.14 6.19 -17.73
CA ALA A 359 21.03 7.00 -17.19
C ALA A 359 20.63 8.16 -18.12
N GLY A 360 20.36 7.83 -19.38
CA GLY A 360 19.85 8.77 -20.38
C GLY A 360 20.90 9.47 -21.24
N ASN A 361 22.19 9.16 -21.07
CA ASN A 361 23.30 9.86 -21.73
C ASN A 361 23.89 9.09 -22.94
N GLY A 362 23.10 8.21 -23.56
CA GLY A 362 23.46 7.47 -24.77
C GLY A 362 24.03 6.07 -24.52
N PRO A 363 23.74 5.09 -25.39
CA PRO A 363 24.21 3.71 -25.25
C PRO A 363 25.73 3.56 -25.39
N GLU A 364 26.41 4.44 -26.10
CA GLU A 364 27.86 4.41 -26.28
C GLU A 364 28.59 4.65 -24.95
N LEU A 365 28.11 5.63 -24.17
CA LEU A 365 28.62 5.89 -22.82
C LEU A 365 28.34 4.69 -21.90
N GLY A 366 27.14 4.11 -21.98
CA GLY A 366 26.81 2.88 -21.25
C GLY A 366 27.79 1.75 -21.59
N LYS A 367 28.04 1.50 -22.89
CA LYS A 367 28.98 0.48 -23.35
C LYS A 367 30.39 0.70 -22.78
N SER A 368 30.85 1.95 -22.70
CA SER A 368 32.17 2.26 -22.17
C SER A 368 32.35 1.80 -20.72
N TYR A 369 31.30 1.85 -19.89
CA TYR A 369 31.34 1.34 -18.52
C TYR A 369 31.55 -0.18 -18.49
N ALA A 370 30.82 -0.90 -19.36
CA ALA A 370 30.95 -2.35 -19.49
C ALA A 370 32.35 -2.75 -19.99
N GLU A 371 32.93 -1.98 -20.92
CA GLU A 371 34.31 -2.18 -21.39
C GLU A 371 35.35 -1.95 -20.28
N SER A 372 35.18 -0.93 -19.42
CA SER A 372 36.07 -0.71 -18.27
C SER A 372 36.08 -1.92 -17.32
N VAL A 373 34.91 -2.49 -17.03
CA VAL A 373 34.80 -3.72 -16.22
C VAL A 373 35.43 -4.93 -16.93
N LYS A 374 35.17 -5.10 -18.22
CA LYS A 374 35.79 -6.17 -19.03
C LYS A 374 37.32 -6.06 -19.01
N LEU A 375 37.85 -4.87 -19.24
CA LEU A 375 39.29 -4.62 -19.28
C LEU A 375 39.94 -5.00 -17.94
N TYR A 376 39.32 -4.65 -16.82
CA TYR A 376 39.78 -5.07 -15.50
C TYR A 376 39.85 -6.60 -15.38
N LEU A 377 38.77 -7.32 -15.70
CA LEU A 377 38.73 -8.79 -15.61
C LEU A 377 39.75 -9.48 -16.52
N VAL A 378 39.94 -8.97 -17.74
CA VAL A 378 40.93 -9.49 -18.69
C VAL A 378 42.35 -9.24 -18.19
N ASN A 379 42.67 -7.99 -17.84
CA ASN A 379 44.06 -7.60 -17.53
C ASN A 379 44.52 -8.08 -16.16
N VAL A 380 43.61 -8.08 -15.18
CA VAL A 380 43.94 -8.39 -13.79
C VAL A 380 43.73 -9.88 -13.48
N PHE A 381 42.62 -10.46 -13.93
CA PHE A 381 42.30 -11.87 -13.66
C PHE A 381 42.67 -12.82 -14.80
N GLY A 382 43.09 -12.30 -15.97
CA GLY A 382 43.50 -13.14 -17.10
C GLY A 382 42.33 -13.87 -17.76
N ILE A 383 41.10 -13.38 -17.61
CA ILE A 383 39.93 -13.98 -18.25
C ILE A 383 40.03 -13.81 -19.75
N ASN A 384 39.78 -14.87 -20.52
CA ASN A 384 39.77 -14.80 -21.98
C ASN A 384 38.70 -13.79 -22.44
N PRO A 385 39.05 -12.76 -23.23
CA PRO A 385 38.11 -11.74 -23.70
C PRO A 385 36.86 -12.28 -24.40
N SER A 386 36.94 -13.47 -25.03
CA SER A 386 35.79 -14.09 -25.72
C SER A 386 34.69 -14.55 -24.76
N ARG A 387 35.00 -14.69 -23.47
CA ARG A 387 34.05 -15.09 -22.42
C ARG A 387 33.26 -13.92 -21.82
N ILE A 388 33.61 -12.70 -22.22
CA ILE A 388 33.01 -11.46 -21.71
C ILE A 388 32.44 -10.68 -22.88
N THR A 389 31.12 -10.68 -22.99
CA THR A 389 30.38 -9.87 -23.95
C THR A 389 29.98 -8.55 -23.30
N THR A 390 30.06 -7.46 -24.04
CA THR A 390 29.73 -6.10 -23.58
C THR A 390 28.62 -5.51 -24.45
N ASP A 391 27.64 -4.90 -23.80
CA ASP A 391 26.54 -4.18 -24.44
C ASP A 391 26.32 -2.82 -23.77
N GLY A 392 25.75 -1.87 -24.51
CA GLY A 392 25.52 -0.51 -24.07
C GLY A 392 24.07 -0.08 -24.25
N ARG A 393 23.50 0.56 -23.23
CA ARG A 393 22.13 1.03 -23.23
C ARG A 393 22.03 2.46 -22.74
N ASN A 394 21.03 3.18 -23.25
CA ASN A 394 20.69 4.50 -22.73
C ASN A 394 20.18 4.40 -21.29
N GLU A 395 19.35 3.40 -21.03
CA GLU A 395 18.75 3.12 -19.72
C GLU A 395 18.92 1.64 -19.37
N PRO A 396 19.06 1.30 -18.08
CA PRO A 396 19.19 -0.08 -17.68
C PRO A 396 17.90 -0.88 -17.91
N ILE A 397 17.98 -2.21 -17.85
CA ILE A 397 16.81 -3.09 -18.05
C ILE A 397 15.74 -2.79 -17.01
N ILE A 398 16.16 -2.62 -15.75
CA ILE A 398 15.30 -2.23 -14.64
C ILE A 398 15.62 -0.79 -14.26
N ARG A 399 14.85 0.15 -14.80
CA ARG A 399 15.05 1.58 -14.56
C ARG A 399 14.53 2.00 -13.20
N GLY A 400 15.31 2.81 -12.49
CA GLY A 400 14.87 3.56 -11.33
C GLY A 400 13.96 4.71 -11.75
N GLU A 401 14.42 5.53 -12.70
CA GLU A 401 13.64 6.67 -13.21
C GLU A 401 12.38 6.21 -13.98
N GLN A 402 11.21 6.60 -13.49
CA GLN A 402 9.92 6.30 -14.14
C GLN A 402 9.52 7.41 -15.10
N PRO A 403 8.92 7.09 -16.28
CA PRO A 403 8.44 8.11 -17.22
C PRO A 403 7.47 9.10 -16.58
N GLY A 404 7.79 10.39 -16.64
CA GLY A 404 6.97 11.46 -16.03
C GLY A 404 7.19 11.66 -14.53
N GLY A 405 8.09 10.89 -13.91
CA GLY A 405 8.50 11.11 -12.52
C GLY A 405 9.34 12.38 -12.39
N THR A 406 9.12 13.15 -11.32
CA THR A 406 9.84 14.42 -11.06
C THR A 406 10.58 14.44 -9.72
N LYS A 407 10.32 13.46 -8.84
CA LYS A 407 10.94 13.36 -7.52
C LYS A 407 12.17 12.45 -7.54
N TYR A 408 13.15 12.72 -6.68
CA TYR A 408 14.34 11.90 -6.44
C TYR A 408 15.21 11.60 -7.67
N LEU A 409 15.10 12.39 -8.75
CA LEU A 409 15.76 12.13 -10.03
C LEU A 409 17.28 11.95 -9.90
N VAL A 410 17.95 12.73 -9.04
CA VAL A 410 19.39 12.60 -8.81
C VAL A 410 19.74 11.22 -8.27
N LEU A 411 19.06 10.78 -7.20
CA LEU A 411 19.29 9.47 -6.57
C LEU A 411 18.91 8.30 -7.48
N LEU A 412 17.87 8.47 -8.30
CA LEU A 412 17.44 7.46 -9.28
C LEU A 412 18.47 7.32 -10.40
N ARG A 413 18.93 8.44 -10.97
CA ARG A 413 19.95 8.45 -12.03
C ARG A 413 21.31 7.93 -11.56
N GLU A 414 21.69 8.18 -10.31
CA GLU A 414 22.85 7.53 -9.68
C GLU A 414 22.72 6.00 -9.69
N GLY A 415 21.53 5.48 -9.41
CA GLY A 415 21.24 4.05 -9.48
C GLY A 415 21.21 3.51 -10.91
N ASP A 416 20.81 4.32 -11.89
CA ASP A 416 20.69 3.91 -13.29
C ASP A 416 22.01 3.99 -14.08
N ARG A 417 23.01 4.73 -13.58
CA ARG A 417 24.38 4.69 -14.08
C ARG A 417 25.13 3.48 -13.54
N ARG A 418 25.07 2.36 -14.26
CA ARG A 418 25.65 1.11 -13.79
C ARG A 418 25.97 0.12 -14.91
N VAL A 419 26.73 -0.91 -14.57
CA VAL A 419 26.90 -2.14 -15.34
C VAL A 419 26.13 -3.26 -14.66
N ASP A 420 25.21 -3.89 -15.39
CA ASP A 420 24.52 -5.09 -14.98
C ASP A 420 25.35 -6.32 -15.39
N ILE A 421 25.69 -7.16 -14.40
CA ILE A 421 26.40 -8.42 -14.61
C ILE A 421 25.34 -9.52 -14.81
N VAL A 422 25.30 -10.10 -15.99
CA VAL A 422 24.32 -11.13 -16.39
C VAL A 422 25.04 -12.43 -16.72
N SER A 423 24.60 -13.53 -16.11
CA SER A 423 25.18 -14.86 -16.29
C SER A 423 24.10 -15.93 -16.14
N ASN A 424 24.18 -16.97 -16.97
CA ASN A 424 23.34 -18.17 -16.85
C ASN A 424 23.95 -19.21 -15.89
N SER A 425 25.19 -19.01 -15.43
CA SER A 425 25.83 -19.86 -14.43
C SER A 425 25.25 -19.59 -13.04
N PRO A 426 24.83 -20.63 -12.29
CA PRO A 426 24.36 -20.48 -10.92
C PRO A 426 25.49 -20.13 -9.94
N TYR A 427 26.76 -20.28 -10.35
CA TYR A 427 27.91 -20.13 -9.46
C TYR A 427 28.49 -18.71 -9.45
N LEU A 428 28.47 -17.99 -10.59
CA LEU A 428 29.17 -16.70 -10.70
C LEU A 428 28.61 -15.63 -9.76
N LEU A 429 27.29 -15.58 -9.59
CA LEU A 429 26.60 -14.61 -8.74
C LEU A 429 25.95 -15.26 -7.52
N ALA A 430 26.39 -16.48 -7.15
CA ALA A 430 25.92 -17.16 -5.96
C ALA A 430 26.13 -16.30 -4.70
N PRO A 431 25.17 -16.29 -3.75
CA PRO A 431 25.35 -15.63 -2.46
C PRO A 431 26.62 -16.09 -1.75
N LEU A 432 27.22 -15.20 -0.96
CA LEU A 432 28.42 -15.50 -0.18
C LEU A 432 28.04 -15.71 1.28
N GLN A 433 28.64 -16.72 1.93
CA GLN A 433 28.53 -16.84 3.38
C GLN A 433 29.50 -15.89 4.05
N ILE A 434 28.99 -15.06 4.96
CA ILE A 434 29.79 -14.19 5.82
C ILE A 434 29.44 -14.48 7.27
N THR A 435 30.46 -14.46 8.13
CA THR A 435 30.25 -14.53 9.58
C THR A 435 30.47 -13.15 10.17
N SER A 436 29.52 -12.65 10.94
CA SER A 436 29.65 -11.38 11.67
C SER A 436 29.18 -11.52 13.10
N VAL A 437 29.72 -10.68 13.98
CA VAL A 437 29.19 -10.51 15.33
C VAL A 437 28.23 -9.34 15.30
N GLN A 438 26.93 -9.63 15.37
CA GLN A 438 25.91 -8.61 15.50
C GLN A 438 25.88 -8.12 16.94
N GLN A 439 26.14 -6.83 17.14
CA GLN A 439 25.86 -6.14 18.40
C GLN A 439 24.37 -5.81 18.45
N ASP A 440 23.78 -5.89 19.64
CA ASP A 440 22.37 -5.55 19.90
C ASP A 440 21.39 -6.16 18.88
N PRO A 441 21.31 -7.52 18.79
CA PRO A 441 20.49 -8.20 17.80
C PRO A 441 18.99 -7.88 17.99
N VAL A 442 18.18 -8.06 16.94
CA VAL A 442 16.77 -7.60 16.91
C VAL A 442 15.91 -8.21 18.04
N ASP A 443 16.22 -9.42 18.49
CA ASP A 443 15.56 -10.10 19.62
C ASP A 443 16.01 -9.60 21.01
N SER A 444 16.90 -8.61 21.08
CA SER A 444 17.14 -7.82 22.30
C SER A 444 16.02 -6.80 22.55
N ARG A 445 15.20 -6.51 21.54
CA ARG A 445 14.23 -5.41 21.57
C ARG A 445 13.00 -5.77 22.40
N ILE A 446 12.53 -4.79 23.16
CA ILE A 446 11.29 -4.82 23.92
C ILE A 446 10.21 -4.15 23.08
N ILE A 447 9.06 -4.80 22.95
CA ILE A 447 7.94 -4.29 22.17
C ILE A 447 6.95 -3.64 23.14
N PHE A 448 6.69 -2.35 22.91
CA PHE A 448 5.70 -1.57 23.64
C PHE A 448 4.48 -1.40 22.75
N LYS A 449 3.34 -1.92 23.20
CA LYS A 449 2.08 -1.90 22.47
C LYS A 449 1.08 -1.04 23.21
N THR A 450 0.42 -0.15 22.47
CA THR A 450 -0.67 0.69 22.97
C THR A 450 -1.92 0.40 22.14
N GLU A 451 -3.07 0.23 22.79
CA GLU A 451 -4.33 0.13 22.06
C GLU A 451 -4.55 1.43 21.25
N ALA A 452 -4.45 1.28 19.93
CA ALA A 452 -4.61 2.33 18.93
C ALA A 452 -3.69 3.56 19.10
N GLY A 453 -2.37 3.36 19.06
CA GLY A 453 -1.42 4.47 18.85
C GLY A 453 -1.81 5.36 17.67
N SER A 454 -1.57 6.68 17.82
CA SER A 454 -1.96 7.90 17.07
C SER A 454 -3.30 7.97 16.33
N ASN A 455 -3.89 6.86 15.91
CA ASN A 455 -4.98 6.83 14.94
C ASN A 455 -6.35 6.89 15.59
N GLU A 456 -6.56 6.44 16.84
CA GLU A 456 -7.90 6.49 17.44
C GLU A 456 -8.04 7.30 18.75
N TYR A 457 -7.05 7.31 19.66
CA TYR A 457 -7.22 7.96 20.97
C TYR A 457 -6.05 8.85 21.41
N LEU A 458 -4.83 8.34 21.29
CA LEU A 458 -3.62 9.13 21.50
C LEU A 458 -3.31 9.94 20.24
N LYS A 459 -2.73 11.12 20.39
CA LYS A 459 -2.10 11.95 19.35
C LYS A 459 -0.62 11.59 19.27
N THR A 460 0.04 11.54 20.43
CA THR A 460 1.41 11.05 20.61
C THR A 460 1.51 10.30 21.94
N TRP A 461 2.56 9.53 22.13
CA TRP A 461 2.89 8.95 23.43
C TRP A 461 4.39 8.80 23.63
N SER A 462 4.84 8.85 24.87
CA SER A 462 6.26 8.73 25.24
C SER A 462 6.41 7.75 26.39
N LEU A 463 7.63 7.26 26.58
CA LEU A 463 7.99 6.36 27.67
C LEU A 463 9.04 7.02 28.55
N GLN A 464 8.85 6.89 29.86
CA GLN A 464 9.88 7.10 30.86
C GLN A 464 10.21 5.75 31.47
N ILE A 465 11.45 5.30 31.32
CA ILE A 465 11.93 4.05 31.90
C ILE A 465 12.81 4.41 33.08
N ILE A 466 12.36 4.04 34.28
CA ILE A 466 12.95 4.44 35.55
C ILE A 466 13.58 3.20 36.19
N ASN A 467 14.87 3.28 36.50
CA ASN A 467 15.58 2.19 37.17
C ASN A 467 15.43 2.24 38.70
N GLU A 468 15.98 1.25 39.40
CA GLU A 468 15.92 1.14 40.88
C GLU A 468 16.62 2.30 41.62
N LYS A 469 17.55 3.01 40.96
CA LYS A 469 18.23 4.19 41.52
C LYS A 469 17.45 5.50 41.27
N GLY A 470 16.38 5.44 40.48
CA GLY A 470 15.59 6.61 40.09
C GLY A 470 16.07 7.33 38.82
N ASP A 471 17.08 6.82 38.11
CA ASP A 471 17.49 7.43 36.83
C ASP A 471 16.41 7.20 35.77
N VAL A 472 16.08 8.25 35.01
CA VAL A 472 14.99 8.24 34.03
C VAL A 472 15.55 8.31 32.60
N GLN A 473 15.18 7.33 31.78
CA GLN A 473 15.41 7.35 30.33
C GLN A 473 14.13 7.72 29.60
N HIS A 474 14.22 8.62 28.62
CA HIS A 474 13.08 9.15 27.87
C HIS A 474 13.08 8.65 26.43
N TYR A 475 11.93 8.18 25.95
CA TYR A 475 11.75 7.70 24.58
C TYR A 475 10.44 8.25 23.98
N GLY A 476 10.44 8.53 22.67
CA GLY A 476 9.35 9.19 21.95
C GLY A 476 9.57 10.70 21.78
N PRO A 477 8.53 11.48 21.40
CA PRO A 477 7.14 11.06 21.23
C PRO A 477 6.95 10.15 20.02
N PHE A 478 6.25 9.05 20.24
CA PHE A 478 5.83 8.08 19.26
C PHE A 478 4.41 8.36 18.78
N THR A 479 4.15 7.94 17.55
CA THR A 479 2.80 8.01 16.96
C THR A 479 2.26 6.61 16.67
N LYS A 480 3.09 5.62 16.36
CA LYS A 480 2.62 4.28 16.00
C LYS A 480 2.03 3.53 17.20
N ALA A 481 1.21 2.52 16.91
CA ALA A 481 0.60 1.65 17.94
C ALA A 481 1.62 0.75 18.65
N ASN A 482 2.66 0.34 17.92
CA ASN A 482 3.73 -0.51 18.41
C ASN A 482 5.05 0.20 18.18
N GLU A 483 5.90 0.21 19.20
CA GLU A 483 7.28 0.71 19.11
C GLU A 483 8.22 -0.27 19.79
N THR A 484 9.47 -0.28 19.34
CA THR A 484 10.50 -1.19 19.87
C THR A 484 11.68 -0.42 20.40
N ILE A 485 12.15 -0.75 21.60
CA ILE A 485 13.35 -0.16 22.20
C ILE A 485 14.32 -1.29 22.55
N SER A 486 15.61 -1.10 22.28
CA SER A 486 16.65 -2.05 22.65
C SER A 486 16.69 -2.27 24.18
N GLY A 487 16.61 -3.53 24.59
CA GLY A 487 16.81 -3.90 26.00
C GLY A 487 18.23 -3.60 26.48
N ASN A 488 19.23 -3.61 25.58
CA ASN A 488 20.61 -3.27 25.93
C ASN A 488 20.76 -1.78 26.25
N LEU A 489 20.08 -0.91 25.48
CA LEU A 489 20.00 0.53 25.79
C LEU A 489 19.36 0.77 27.16
N ILE A 490 18.29 0.04 27.47
CA ILE A 490 17.60 0.17 28.76
C ILE A 490 18.48 -0.31 29.92
N LEU A 491 19.17 -1.45 29.76
CA LEU A 491 20.08 -1.99 30.76
C LEU A 491 21.30 -1.09 31.01
N GLY A 492 21.84 -0.42 29.98
CA GLY A 492 23.07 0.37 30.08
C GLY A 492 24.29 -0.54 30.27
N ASP A 493 24.93 -0.51 31.45
CA ASP A 493 26.03 -1.42 31.81
C ASP A 493 25.59 -2.51 32.81
N ARG A 494 24.30 -2.61 33.12
CA ARG A 494 23.78 -3.52 34.15
C ARG A 494 23.63 -4.95 33.63
N SER A 495 23.94 -5.93 34.49
CA SER A 495 23.73 -7.36 34.23
C SER A 495 22.26 -7.78 34.37
N GLU A 496 21.50 -7.12 35.24
CA GLU A 496 20.04 -7.24 35.34
C GLU A 496 19.46 -5.98 35.98
N GLY A 497 18.13 -5.83 35.94
CA GLY A 497 17.44 -4.78 36.67
C GLY A 497 15.92 -4.84 36.53
N ASN A 498 15.23 -4.35 37.56
CA ASN A 498 13.80 -4.05 37.48
C ASN A 498 13.60 -2.59 37.06
N PHE A 499 12.70 -2.37 36.12
CA PHE A 499 12.42 -1.07 35.56
C PHE A 499 10.93 -0.76 35.71
N LYS A 500 10.65 0.44 36.23
CA LYS A 500 9.32 1.02 36.18
C LYS A 500 9.15 1.73 34.85
N VAL A 501 8.18 1.32 34.06
CA VAL A 501 7.86 1.93 32.78
C VAL A 501 6.65 2.82 32.96
N VAL A 502 6.79 4.11 32.67
CA VAL A 502 5.71 5.09 32.69
C VAL A 502 5.44 5.52 31.25
N LEU A 503 4.27 5.16 30.75
CA LEU A 503 3.75 5.69 29.50
C LEU A 503 3.05 7.02 29.75
N LEU A 504 3.39 8.03 28.95
CA LEU A 504 2.77 9.35 28.92
C LEU A 504 2.17 9.58 27.53
N GLY A 505 0.86 9.41 27.40
CA GLY A 505 0.13 9.64 26.17
C GLY A 505 -0.53 11.02 26.15
N GLU A 506 -0.35 11.80 25.09
CA GLU A 506 -1.17 13.00 24.82
C GLU A 506 -2.37 12.55 23.98
N THR A 507 -3.60 12.76 24.44
CA THR A 507 -4.78 12.49 23.62
C THR A 507 -4.94 13.54 22.53
N LYS A 508 -5.75 13.23 21.51
CA LYS A 508 -6.15 14.24 20.51
C LYS A 508 -6.88 15.46 21.10
N GLU A 509 -7.39 15.33 22.33
CA GLU A 509 -8.05 16.40 23.08
C GLU A 509 -7.07 17.19 23.97
N GLY A 510 -5.76 16.90 23.89
CA GLY A 510 -4.71 17.56 24.68
C GLY A 510 -4.59 17.07 26.13
N ASN A 511 -5.35 16.03 26.52
CA ASN A 511 -5.25 15.45 27.86
C ASN A 511 -4.02 14.54 27.95
N VAL A 512 -3.32 14.58 29.08
CA VAL A 512 -2.20 13.67 29.35
C VAL A 512 -2.72 12.44 30.09
N ILE A 513 -2.38 11.27 29.57
CA ILE A 513 -2.67 9.98 30.18
C ILE A 513 -1.37 9.35 30.65
N ARG A 514 -1.38 8.89 31.90
CA ARG A 514 -0.27 8.19 32.52
C ARG A 514 -0.64 6.72 32.75
N ARG A 515 0.20 5.80 32.31
CA ARG A 515 0.11 4.37 32.64
C ARG A 515 1.45 3.91 33.18
N GLU A 516 1.40 3.01 34.15
CA GLU A 516 2.59 2.47 34.78
C GLU A 516 2.59 0.96 34.62
N SER A 517 3.76 0.40 34.34
CA SER A 517 4.01 -1.03 34.28
C SER A 517 5.42 -1.29 34.83
N THR A 518 5.76 -2.56 34.99
CA THR A 518 7.08 -2.98 35.44
C THR A 518 7.60 -4.08 34.53
N LEU A 519 8.89 -4.05 34.25
CA LEU A 519 9.56 -5.13 33.53
C LEU A 519 10.89 -5.46 34.21
N ARG A 520 11.30 -6.72 34.13
CA ARG A 520 12.62 -7.18 34.57
C ARG A 520 13.42 -7.56 33.36
N LEU A 521 14.63 -7.02 33.24
CA LEU A 521 15.57 -7.39 32.19
C LEU A 521 16.76 -8.10 32.79
N VAL A 522 17.21 -9.13 32.09
CA VAL A 522 18.43 -9.87 32.42
C VAL A 522 19.31 -9.87 31.17
N ARG A 523 20.51 -9.33 31.30
CA ARG A 523 21.52 -9.33 30.26
C ARG A 523 21.99 -10.75 30.00
N ASN A 524 22.12 -11.11 28.73
CA ASN A 524 22.76 -12.34 28.32
C ASN A 524 24.08 -12.03 27.62
N GLU A 525 25.17 -12.26 28.35
CA GLU A 525 26.54 -12.16 27.82
C GLU A 525 27.07 -13.49 27.30
N ALA A 526 26.33 -14.60 27.52
CA ALA A 526 26.76 -15.93 27.13
C ALA A 526 27.01 -15.99 25.62
N PRO A 527 28.27 -16.21 25.18
CA PRO A 527 28.58 -16.31 23.78
C PRO A 527 28.38 -17.78 23.38
N LYS A 528 27.51 -18.09 22.41
CA LYS A 528 27.65 -19.27 21.50
C LYS A 528 26.47 -19.59 20.58
N GLU A 529 25.33 -18.91 20.64
CA GLU A 529 24.25 -19.24 19.72
C GLU A 529 24.51 -18.65 18.34
N ILE A 530 24.76 -19.54 17.37
CA ILE A 530 24.93 -19.17 15.97
C ILE A 530 23.54 -18.95 15.39
N GLY A 531 23.21 -17.69 15.10
CA GLY A 531 22.05 -17.35 14.29
C GLY A 531 22.36 -17.55 12.81
N LEU A 532 21.33 -17.86 12.02
CA LEU A 532 21.42 -17.80 10.56
C LEU A 532 20.70 -16.56 10.07
N ARG A 533 21.28 -15.88 9.08
CA ARG A 533 20.65 -14.73 8.43
C ARG A 533 20.57 -14.93 6.93
N PHE A 534 19.44 -14.58 6.36
CA PHE A 534 19.22 -14.54 4.92
C PHE A 534 18.71 -13.16 4.55
N SER A 535 19.02 -12.72 3.33
CA SER A 535 18.50 -11.47 2.79
C SER A 535 17.94 -11.69 1.40
N ILE A 536 16.80 -11.07 1.14
CA ILE A 536 16.16 -11.01 -0.17
C ILE A 536 16.23 -9.57 -0.65
N LEU A 537 16.72 -9.35 -1.87
CA LEU A 537 16.88 -8.01 -2.45
C LEU A 537 15.75 -7.69 -3.42
N PHE A 538 15.28 -6.45 -3.41
CA PHE A 538 14.28 -5.96 -4.35
C PHE A 538 14.87 -4.90 -5.26
N ASP A 539 14.35 -4.80 -6.48
CA ASP A 539 14.62 -3.68 -7.37
C ASP A 539 13.56 -2.58 -7.15
N PHE A 540 13.82 -1.36 -7.63
CA PHE A 540 12.90 -0.24 -7.47
C PHE A 540 11.65 -0.41 -8.35
N ASP A 541 10.46 -0.23 -7.75
CA ASP A 541 9.15 -0.05 -8.40
C ASP A 541 8.75 -1.06 -9.51
N LYS A 542 9.35 -2.27 -9.55
CA LYS A 542 8.94 -3.34 -10.50
C LYS A 542 8.96 -4.77 -9.95
N SER A 543 7.87 -5.48 -10.30
CA SER A 543 7.55 -6.92 -10.47
C SER A 543 8.15 -8.03 -9.62
N LYS A 544 9.24 -7.85 -8.87
CA LYS A 544 9.73 -8.88 -7.95
C LYS A 544 8.92 -8.83 -6.66
N THR A 545 7.88 -9.65 -6.61
CA THR A 545 7.15 -9.96 -5.37
C THR A 545 7.99 -10.90 -4.51
N VAL A 546 7.62 -11.07 -3.23
CA VAL A 546 8.31 -12.06 -2.40
C VAL A 546 8.09 -13.47 -2.95
N ALA A 547 6.97 -13.73 -3.62
CA ALA A 547 6.72 -14.98 -4.35
C ALA A 547 7.82 -15.36 -5.38
N ALA A 548 8.54 -14.39 -5.97
CA ALA A 548 9.67 -14.69 -6.85
C ALA A 548 10.83 -15.40 -6.12
N TYR A 549 10.87 -15.28 -4.80
CA TYR A 549 11.84 -15.92 -3.91
C TYR A 549 11.28 -17.15 -3.19
N GLU A 550 10.08 -17.62 -3.53
CA GLU A 550 9.42 -18.76 -2.88
C GLU A 550 10.33 -20.00 -2.90
N LYS A 551 10.99 -20.30 -4.02
CA LYS A 551 11.92 -21.43 -4.11
C LYS A 551 13.09 -21.29 -3.14
N PHE A 552 13.69 -20.11 -3.01
CA PHE A 552 14.77 -19.86 -2.06
C PHE A 552 14.28 -19.99 -0.62
N LEU A 553 13.13 -19.42 -0.29
CA LEU A 553 12.53 -19.50 1.04
C LEU A 553 12.19 -20.94 1.43
N THR A 554 11.65 -21.73 0.51
CA THR A 554 11.19 -23.09 0.80
C THR A 554 12.29 -24.15 0.72
N GLU A 555 13.23 -24.03 -0.21
CA GLU A 555 14.28 -25.04 -0.42
C GLU A 555 15.60 -24.73 0.30
N VAL A 556 15.87 -23.47 0.64
CA VAL A 556 17.13 -23.07 1.29
C VAL A 556 16.92 -22.61 2.73
N VAL A 557 15.97 -21.69 2.95
CA VAL A 557 15.78 -21.09 4.28
C VAL A 557 15.01 -22.03 5.22
N ALA A 558 13.85 -22.53 4.79
CA ALA A 558 12.98 -23.36 5.63
C ALA A 558 13.65 -24.63 6.19
N PRO A 559 14.47 -25.39 5.44
CA PRO A 559 15.14 -26.58 5.98
C PRO A 559 16.11 -26.27 7.13
N LEU A 560 16.64 -25.05 7.18
CA LEU A 560 17.61 -24.61 8.18
C LEU A 560 16.96 -24.07 9.46
N VAL A 561 15.62 -23.96 9.51
CA VAL A 561 14.90 -23.58 10.72
C VAL A 561 14.85 -24.78 11.69
N PRO A 562 15.38 -24.67 12.91
CA PRO A 562 15.28 -25.74 13.91
C PRO A 562 13.87 -25.82 14.49
N ASP A 563 13.50 -26.99 15.05
CA ASP A 563 12.30 -27.08 15.88
C ASP A 563 12.40 -26.12 17.05
N TYR A 564 11.26 -25.56 17.45
CA TYR A 564 11.11 -24.57 18.51
C TYR A 564 11.86 -23.24 18.29
N GLY A 565 12.59 -23.07 17.19
CA GLY A 565 13.32 -21.85 16.86
C GLY A 565 12.42 -20.63 16.63
N THR A 566 13.02 -19.44 16.66
CA THR A 566 12.35 -18.17 16.33
C THR A 566 12.83 -17.68 14.97
N VAL A 567 11.89 -17.40 14.08
CA VAL A 567 12.12 -16.78 12.77
C VAL A 567 11.67 -15.33 12.84
N ILE A 568 12.64 -14.42 12.74
CA ILE A 568 12.41 -12.97 12.82
C ILE A 568 12.58 -12.41 11.41
N ILE A 569 11.53 -11.80 10.88
CA ILE A 569 11.50 -11.32 9.51
C ILE A 569 11.29 -9.83 9.54
N HIS A 570 12.18 -9.06 8.90
CA HIS A 570 12.01 -7.63 8.89
C HIS A 570 12.32 -6.99 7.54
N GLY A 571 11.36 -6.19 7.08
CA GLY A 571 11.42 -5.49 5.81
C GLY A 571 11.98 -4.08 5.98
N HIS A 572 12.75 -3.67 4.96
CA HIS A 572 13.37 -2.36 4.85
C HIS A 572 13.15 -1.80 3.45
N THR A 573 13.15 -0.47 3.34
CA THR A 573 13.22 0.25 2.07
C THR A 573 14.41 1.20 2.09
N ASP A 574 14.75 1.77 0.94
CA ASP A 574 15.66 2.92 0.91
C ASP A 574 14.91 4.21 1.23
N ILE A 575 15.63 5.34 1.14
CA ILE A 575 15.09 6.69 1.40
C ILE A 575 14.21 7.25 0.26
N ILE A 576 14.04 6.51 -0.85
CA ILE A 576 13.27 6.99 -2.00
C ILE A 576 11.80 6.61 -1.82
N GLY A 577 10.91 7.59 -1.92
CA GLY A 577 9.45 7.41 -1.77
C GLY A 577 8.90 8.06 -0.49
N GLU A 578 7.57 8.07 -0.38
CA GLU A 578 6.89 8.60 0.81
C GLU A 578 7.05 7.65 2.00
N SER A 579 7.30 8.19 3.19
CA SER A 579 7.62 7.41 4.39
C SER A 579 6.51 6.41 4.77
N GLU A 580 5.24 6.83 4.72
CA GLU A 580 4.09 5.96 5.03
C GLU A 580 3.93 4.82 4.03
N TYR A 581 4.22 5.08 2.75
CA TYR A 581 4.21 4.07 1.71
C TYR A 581 5.33 3.05 1.92
N ASN A 582 6.55 3.52 2.17
CA ASN A 582 7.71 2.69 2.46
C ASN A 582 7.51 1.81 3.70
N MET A 583 6.90 2.36 4.75
CA MET A 583 6.49 1.61 5.94
C MET A 583 5.54 0.47 5.58
N SER A 584 4.46 0.77 4.85
CA SER A 584 3.46 -0.21 4.43
C SER A 584 4.08 -1.31 3.55
N LEU A 585 4.87 -0.91 2.55
CA LEU A 585 5.57 -1.82 1.64
C LEU A 585 6.52 -2.77 2.37
N SER A 586 7.30 -2.25 3.33
CA SER A 586 8.23 -3.06 4.11
C SER A 586 7.52 -4.09 4.99
N GLN A 587 6.39 -3.70 5.59
CA GLN A 587 5.56 -4.57 6.43
C GLN A 587 4.89 -5.68 5.60
N GLU A 588 4.33 -5.33 4.43
CA GLU A 588 3.71 -6.29 3.50
C GLU A 588 4.71 -7.34 3.04
N ARG A 589 5.92 -6.92 2.64
CA ARG A 589 6.99 -7.85 2.21
C ARG A 589 7.43 -8.78 3.34
N ALA A 590 7.55 -8.28 4.57
CA ALA A 590 7.88 -9.12 5.72
C ALA A 590 6.77 -10.16 6.01
N LEU A 591 5.51 -9.76 5.92
CA LEU A 591 4.36 -10.64 6.14
C LEU A 591 4.20 -11.70 5.02
N GLU A 592 4.47 -11.34 3.76
CA GLU A 592 4.45 -12.30 2.65
C GLU A 592 5.55 -13.36 2.82
N ALA A 593 6.78 -12.96 3.17
CA ALA A 593 7.88 -13.88 3.47
C ALA A 593 7.55 -14.81 4.64
N ARG A 594 6.95 -14.27 5.71
CA ARG A 594 6.45 -15.05 6.84
C ARG A 594 5.47 -16.11 6.39
N THR A 595 4.46 -15.74 5.60
CA THR A 595 3.40 -16.65 5.15
C THR A 595 3.97 -17.82 4.34
N ILE A 596 4.95 -17.56 3.46
CA ILE A 596 5.64 -18.60 2.68
C ILE A 596 6.40 -19.55 3.60
N LEU A 597 7.17 -19.02 4.55
CA LEU A 597 7.95 -19.83 5.49
C LEU A 597 7.06 -20.64 6.44
N GLU A 598 6.01 -20.04 7.01
CA GLU A 598 5.03 -20.74 7.86
C GLU A 598 4.44 -21.96 7.14
N LYS A 599 4.01 -21.77 5.89
CA LYS A 599 3.47 -22.87 5.05
C LYS A 599 4.53 -23.94 4.79
N ALA A 600 5.76 -23.55 4.45
CA ALA A 600 6.84 -24.49 4.16
C ALA A 600 7.24 -25.31 5.38
N LEU A 601 7.36 -24.68 6.55
CA LEU A 601 7.71 -25.35 7.81
C LEU A 601 6.60 -26.28 8.29
N MET A 602 5.33 -25.88 8.13
CA MET A 602 4.18 -26.74 8.42
C MET A 602 4.19 -27.99 7.54
N ASN A 603 4.44 -27.84 6.22
CA ASN A 603 4.56 -28.96 5.29
C ASN A 603 5.76 -29.87 5.61
N ALA A 604 6.85 -29.29 6.13
CA ALA A 604 8.02 -30.03 6.59
C ALA A 604 7.86 -30.68 7.98
N GLY A 605 6.71 -30.50 8.65
CA GLY A 605 6.42 -31.09 9.96
C GLY A 605 7.21 -30.48 11.13
N LYS A 606 7.73 -29.25 10.97
CA LYS A 606 8.49 -28.54 12.01
C LYS A 606 7.57 -28.12 13.16
N LYS A 607 8.06 -28.23 14.39
CA LYS A 607 7.24 -28.01 15.60
C LYS A 607 7.65 -26.75 16.35
N GLY A 608 6.66 -26.04 16.89
CA GLY A 608 6.88 -24.99 17.87
C GLY A 608 7.64 -23.75 17.39
N VAL A 609 7.80 -23.57 16.07
CA VAL A 609 8.50 -22.40 15.50
C VAL A 609 7.71 -21.13 15.80
N LYS A 610 8.38 -20.11 16.33
CA LYS A 610 7.81 -18.77 16.56
C LYS A 610 8.14 -17.84 15.41
N PHE A 611 7.20 -16.98 15.06
CA PHE A 611 7.38 -16.00 13.98
C PHE A 611 7.15 -14.58 14.46
N GLU A 612 8.12 -13.72 14.20
CA GLU A 612 8.08 -12.28 14.44
C GLU A 612 8.25 -11.56 13.11
N SER A 613 7.50 -10.47 12.89
CA SER A 613 7.56 -9.73 11.62
C SER A 613 7.43 -8.23 11.80
N TYR A 614 8.37 -7.49 11.20
CA TYR A 614 8.50 -6.04 11.36
C TYR A 614 8.68 -5.34 10.01
N GLY A 615 8.02 -4.20 9.83
CA GLY A 615 8.31 -3.24 8.78
C GLY A 615 9.00 -2.02 9.37
N PHE A 616 10.18 -1.67 8.86
CA PHE A 616 10.91 -0.47 9.29
C PHE A 616 10.85 0.67 8.27
N GLY A 617 10.33 0.41 7.07
CA GLY A 617 10.27 1.40 5.98
C GLY A 617 11.64 2.00 5.70
N SER A 618 11.67 3.34 5.59
CA SER A 618 12.86 4.13 5.32
C SER A 618 13.44 4.79 6.58
N ASP A 619 13.17 4.24 7.78
CA ASP A 619 13.69 4.77 9.05
C ASP A 619 15.22 4.60 9.11
N GLU A 620 15.96 5.70 9.03
CA GLU A 620 17.42 5.72 9.04
C GLU A 620 18.03 5.10 10.30
N SER A 621 17.34 5.14 11.44
CA SER A 621 17.82 4.54 12.70
C SER A 621 17.80 3.02 12.70
N SER A 622 16.97 2.44 11.82
CA SER A 622 16.80 1.00 11.67
C SER A 622 17.31 0.48 10.31
N ALA A 623 17.68 1.39 9.39
CA ALA A 623 18.16 1.04 8.07
C ALA A 623 19.47 0.23 8.15
N PRO A 624 19.60 -0.86 7.37
CA PRO A 624 20.85 -1.62 7.31
C PRO A 624 22.05 -0.78 6.85
N PHE A 625 21.86 0.18 5.94
CA PHE A 625 22.92 1.02 5.38
C PHE A 625 22.52 2.50 5.36
N GLU A 626 23.48 3.40 5.22
CA GLU A 626 23.30 4.86 5.38
C GLU A 626 22.53 5.57 4.24
N ASN A 627 22.14 4.86 3.16
CA ASN A 627 21.46 5.41 1.98
C ASN A 627 22.22 6.49 1.17
N LYS A 628 23.49 6.76 1.49
CA LYS A 628 24.29 7.81 0.83
C LYS A 628 24.65 7.45 -0.60
N ARG A 629 24.92 6.16 -0.85
CA ARG A 629 25.35 5.66 -2.15
C ARG A 629 24.29 4.78 -2.82
N PRO A 630 24.29 4.66 -4.16
CA PRO A 630 23.34 3.79 -4.85
C PRO A 630 23.41 2.35 -4.35
N GLU A 631 24.60 1.78 -4.15
CA GLU A 631 24.72 0.42 -3.60
C GLU A 631 24.04 0.23 -2.24
N GLU A 632 24.20 1.19 -1.32
CA GLU A 632 23.56 1.17 0.00
C GLU A 632 22.04 1.21 -0.12
N ARG A 633 21.51 2.11 -0.96
CA ARG A 633 20.07 2.19 -1.24
C ARG A 633 19.55 0.87 -1.80
N PHE A 634 20.27 0.27 -2.74
CA PHE A 634 19.86 -1.02 -3.32
C PHE A 634 19.93 -2.16 -2.30
N TYR A 635 20.85 -2.16 -1.34
CA TYR A 635 20.86 -3.15 -0.26
C TYR A 635 19.81 -2.87 0.82
N ASN A 636 19.41 -1.62 1.03
CA ASN A 636 18.30 -1.25 1.93
C ASN A 636 16.93 -1.68 1.39
N ARG A 637 16.78 -1.87 0.08
CA ARG A 637 15.59 -2.53 -0.51
C ARG A 637 15.60 -4.03 -0.22
N THR A 638 15.32 -4.44 1.01
CA THR A 638 15.51 -5.83 1.44
C THR A 638 14.48 -6.32 2.44
N VAL A 639 14.29 -7.64 2.47
CA VAL A 639 13.74 -8.37 3.62
C VAL A 639 14.87 -9.21 4.19
N ILE A 640 15.11 -9.06 5.48
CA ILE A 640 16.10 -9.82 6.25
C ILE A 640 15.34 -10.84 7.09
N ILE A 641 15.87 -12.07 7.12
CA ILE A 641 15.29 -13.20 7.83
C ILE A 641 16.37 -13.73 8.76
N ASP A 642 16.13 -13.60 10.06
CA ASP A 642 16.96 -14.17 11.12
C ASP A 642 16.32 -15.44 11.66
N ILE A 643 17.11 -16.49 11.74
CA ILE A 643 16.75 -17.73 12.41
C ILE A 643 17.57 -17.80 13.69
N VAL A 644 16.86 -17.77 14.81
CA VAL A 644 17.42 -17.87 16.15
C VAL A 644 17.01 -19.24 16.72
N PRO A 645 17.98 -20.13 17.03
CA PRO A 645 17.67 -21.36 17.74
C PRO A 645 17.14 -21.02 19.14
N ASN A 646 16.10 -21.71 19.59
CA ASN A 646 15.50 -21.50 20.91
C ASN A 646 16.07 -22.56 21.85
N ASN A 647 16.78 -22.14 22.89
CA ASN A 647 17.18 -23.00 24.01
C ASN A 647 16.61 -22.43 25.31
#